data_AF-A0A182V0G0-F1
#
_entry.id   AF-A0A182V0G0-F1
#
_cell.length_a   1.000
_cell.length_b   1.000
_cell.length_c   1.000
_cell.angle_alpha   90.00
_cell.angle_beta   90.00
_cell.angle_gamma   90.00
#
_symmetry.space_group_name_H-M   'P 1'
#
loop_
_entity.id
_entity.type
_entity.pdbx_description
1 polymer ?
#
loop_
_entity_poly.entity_id
_entity_poly.type
_entity_poly.pdbx_seq_one_letter_code
_entity_poly.pdbx_strand_id
1 'polypeptide(L)'
;MSVLVFLIAAAHCVYTPFTKVEESFNLQAIHDLLYHRTNLTEYDHHEFPGVVPRTFLAPLFIALLVTPIATLLELFEINKFWMQYAVRFALAGTVVFAWSRLKKTILHRFGVTVGVWFMLITATQFHFMFYMSRPLPNIMALPLVLLAIDYWLNRCVKRFVVCSGAAIIIFRAELAMLLGLYLLYDLYYQRISLPALLRIAIPAGVLLVALTVTVDSYFWRRLLWPEAEVFWFNTVQNKSSEWGTSPFLWYVYSALPRAMGLSIVFVPLGLYLETRIRSLVVPAVVFVLLFSFLPHKELRFIIYVFPLFNVAAACACNRLWLNRQKSLWNKFLSFVCIGHLFGNTLLTMFLLLVAGTNYPGGVAISRFHRLAAGEMNVSVHIDNLSAQSGVSRFAQINSDWTYSKLENLRPDDEMLHRFDYLLTEAQDKYSDKMRLLSQTHEIVEFVECFSSIGLQYRSVLPVKIKTRPCIFIMRRRYDLAGDRLRWSAVLDGSGAGAAVEPEPTGSVSLHDEEEEEEDEEEEEEENDAVETIEKEPPGQDDDPDAADVDSAEEEKRPEKRKRSLFTKVPHRTHRRKAAGSVPPLPKLRRVGGRLQPSLQGADDDDDDDRSSSSTNQPSTVKDAEAEEEVEDDEEEQEEGGAGASRSAGGKYTGKLKLEARKLIKEEKMRRMASKLTRASFSEACNLDRMSMKECLKKLIDDSGTLADELDDEQGEGDGGR
;
A
#
# COMPACT_ATOMS: atom_id res chain seq x y z
N MET A 1 -17.27 -17.43 -15.37
CA MET A 1 -16.17 -17.86 -14.47
C MET A 1 -15.07 -16.83 -14.36
N SER A 2 -14.08 -16.71 -15.27
CA SER A 2 -13.02 -15.69 -15.11
C SER A 2 -13.56 -14.24 -15.14
N VAL A 3 -14.69 -14.03 -15.83
CA VAL A 3 -15.48 -12.80 -15.78
C VAL A 3 -15.86 -12.38 -14.35
N LEU A 4 -16.09 -13.31 -13.41
CA LEU A 4 -16.44 -12.95 -12.02
C LEU A 4 -15.28 -12.23 -11.32
N VAL A 5 -14.04 -12.66 -11.56
CA VAL A 5 -12.84 -12.00 -11.04
C VAL A 5 -12.71 -10.59 -11.61
N PHE A 6 -12.97 -10.43 -12.91
CA PHE A 6 -12.97 -9.11 -13.55
C PHE A 6 -14.06 -8.19 -12.98
N LEU A 7 -15.30 -8.67 -12.84
CA LEU A 7 -16.41 -7.89 -12.30
C LEU A 7 -16.17 -7.47 -10.85
N ILE A 8 -15.55 -8.33 -10.02
CA ILE A 8 -15.20 -7.98 -8.64
C ILE A 8 -14.09 -6.91 -8.61
N ALA A 9 -13.03 -7.06 -9.43
CA ALA A 9 -11.97 -6.04 -9.54
C ALA A 9 -12.52 -4.71 -10.10
N ALA A 10 -13.45 -4.76 -11.05
CA ALA A 10 -14.14 -3.59 -11.58
C ALA A 10 -15.00 -2.91 -10.51
N ALA A 11 -15.74 -3.65 -9.69
CA ALA A 11 -16.51 -3.11 -8.57
C ALA A 11 -15.61 -2.42 -7.52
N HIS A 12 -14.43 -2.97 -7.22
CA HIS A 12 -13.43 -2.31 -6.36
C HIS A 12 -12.91 -1.00 -6.99
N CYS A 13 -12.75 -0.97 -8.32
CA CYS A 13 -12.34 0.23 -9.06
C CYS A 13 -13.44 1.31 -9.09
N VAL A 14 -14.71 0.93 -9.26
CA VAL A 14 -15.86 1.85 -9.20
C VAL A 14 -16.04 2.43 -7.80
N TYR A 15 -15.89 1.60 -6.75
CA TYR A 15 -15.99 2.07 -5.37
C TYR A 15 -14.78 2.94 -4.92
N THR A 16 -13.58 2.71 -5.49
CA THR A 16 -12.37 3.50 -5.19
C THR A 16 -11.73 4.07 -6.47
N PRO A 17 -12.34 5.10 -7.09
CA PRO A 17 -11.95 5.58 -8.42
C PRO A 17 -10.61 6.31 -8.45
N PHE A 18 -10.22 6.93 -7.33
CA PHE A 18 -8.97 7.67 -7.15
C PHE A 18 -7.78 6.75 -6.84
N THR A 19 -6.58 7.32 -6.94
CA THR A 19 -5.27 6.65 -6.92
C THR A 19 -4.31 7.35 -5.94
N LYS A 20 -3.32 6.64 -5.39
CA LYS A 20 -2.28 7.23 -4.52
C LYS A 20 -1.05 7.70 -5.31
N VAL A 21 -0.14 8.42 -4.65
CA VAL A 21 1.12 8.90 -5.23
C VAL A 21 1.95 7.80 -5.90
N GLU A 22 1.98 6.57 -5.39
CA GLU A 22 2.79 5.50 -5.99
C GLU A 22 2.10 4.80 -7.18
N GLU A 23 0.85 5.17 -7.45
CA GLU A 23 0.12 4.87 -8.68
C GLU A 23 0.26 6.00 -9.73
N SER A 24 0.79 7.18 -9.35
CA SER A 24 0.72 8.39 -10.18
C SER A 24 1.49 8.25 -11.49
N PHE A 25 2.79 7.93 -11.46
CA PHE A 25 3.65 7.92 -12.66
C PHE A 25 3.01 7.18 -13.83
N ASN A 26 2.55 5.93 -13.62
CA ASN A 26 1.95 5.15 -14.69
C ASN A 26 0.61 5.72 -15.15
N LEU A 27 -0.20 6.27 -14.23
CA LEU A 27 -1.48 6.88 -14.57
C LEU A 27 -1.29 8.15 -15.41
N GLN A 28 -0.36 9.01 -15.01
CA GLN A 28 -0.04 10.28 -15.66
C GLN A 28 0.64 10.02 -17.00
N ALA A 29 1.59 9.09 -17.08
CA ALA A 29 2.19 8.65 -18.34
C ALA A 29 1.12 8.12 -19.33
N ILE A 30 0.12 7.34 -18.88
CA ILE A 30 -0.98 6.89 -19.73
C ILE A 30 -1.88 8.06 -20.17
N HIS A 31 -2.15 9.03 -19.29
CA HIS A 31 -2.84 10.27 -19.67
C HIS A 31 -2.07 11.00 -20.77
N ASP A 32 -0.77 11.22 -20.58
CA ASP A 32 0.05 12.06 -21.46
C ASP A 32 0.22 11.42 -22.85
N LEU A 33 0.40 10.10 -22.90
CA LEU A 33 0.41 9.30 -24.13
C LEU A 33 -0.90 9.41 -24.94
N LEU A 34 -2.05 9.59 -24.28
CA LEU A 34 -3.37 9.69 -24.93
C LEU A 34 -3.67 11.12 -25.40
N TYR A 35 -3.41 12.14 -24.57
CA TYR A 35 -3.80 13.52 -24.84
C TYR A 35 -2.67 14.38 -25.43
N HIS A 36 -1.47 14.36 -24.83
CA HIS A 36 -0.32 15.13 -25.33
C HIS A 36 0.42 14.42 -26.47
N ARG A 37 0.32 13.09 -26.55
CA ARG A 37 0.78 12.25 -27.67
C ARG A 37 2.26 12.47 -27.96
N THR A 38 2.63 13.13 -29.05
CA THR A 38 4.03 13.44 -29.42
C THR A 38 4.56 14.72 -28.77
N ASN A 39 3.72 15.54 -28.11
CA ASN A 39 4.19 16.75 -27.44
C ASN A 39 4.82 16.42 -26.08
N LEU A 40 6.11 16.09 -26.12
CA LEU A 40 6.87 15.69 -24.93
C LEU A 40 7.14 16.81 -23.93
N THR A 41 6.82 18.09 -24.18
CA THR A 41 7.04 19.16 -23.17
C THR A 41 6.05 19.09 -22.04
N GLU A 42 4.81 18.72 -22.34
CA GLU A 42 3.69 18.77 -21.40
C GLU A 42 3.66 17.60 -20.42
N TYR A 43 4.51 16.58 -20.57
CA TYR A 43 4.42 15.33 -19.80
C TYR A 43 4.73 15.52 -18.30
N ASP A 44 3.91 14.91 -17.44
CA ASP A 44 3.93 15.10 -15.97
C ASP A 44 5.27 14.70 -15.33
N HIS A 45 6.03 13.78 -15.93
CA HIS A 45 7.34 13.32 -15.42
C HIS A 45 8.51 14.26 -15.72
N HIS A 46 8.32 15.30 -16.53
CA HIS A 46 9.34 16.36 -16.69
C HIS A 46 9.16 17.46 -15.63
N GLU A 47 7.93 17.74 -15.21
CA GLU A 47 7.60 18.66 -14.12
C GLU A 47 7.78 17.96 -12.75
N PHE A 48 7.33 16.70 -12.64
CA PHE A 48 7.36 15.87 -11.43
C PHE A 48 8.01 14.50 -11.71
N PRO A 49 9.34 14.42 -11.93
CA PRO A 49 10.03 13.16 -12.23
C PRO A 49 9.97 12.13 -11.10
N GLY A 50 9.78 12.59 -9.85
CA GLY A 50 9.94 11.78 -8.66
C GLY A 50 11.40 11.35 -8.42
N VAL A 51 11.63 10.55 -7.39
CA VAL A 51 12.99 10.21 -6.91
C VAL A 51 13.79 9.27 -7.82
N VAL A 52 13.12 8.48 -8.68
CA VAL A 52 13.76 7.44 -9.52
C VAL A 52 12.90 7.18 -10.76
N PRO A 53 13.48 7.14 -11.98
CA PRO A 53 12.72 6.94 -13.22
C PRO A 53 12.04 5.56 -13.30
N ARG A 54 11.05 5.49 -14.20
CA ARG A 54 10.20 4.31 -14.43
C ARG A 54 9.99 4.12 -15.93
N THR A 55 9.71 2.88 -16.35
CA THR A 55 9.52 2.55 -17.77
C THR A 55 8.15 2.97 -18.31
N PHE A 56 8.14 3.51 -19.52
CA PHE A 56 6.97 3.81 -20.33
C PHE A 56 6.40 2.58 -21.04
N LEU A 57 7.08 1.42 -21.03
CA LEU A 57 6.63 0.24 -21.79
C LEU A 57 5.28 -0.32 -21.33
N ALA A 58 4.92 -0.24 -20.05
CA ALA A 58 3.57 -0.58 -19.60
C ALA A 58 2.55 0.54 -19.84
N PRO A 59 2.82 1.82 -19.51
CA PRO A 59 2.00 2.95 -19.94
C PRO A 59 1.63 2.89 -21.43
N LEU A 60 2.60 2.69 -22.32
CA LEU A 60 2.40 2.58 -23.77
C LEU A 60 1.50 1.41 -24.15
N PHE A 61 1.68 0.24 -23.53
CA PHE A 61 0.82 -0.93 -23.78
C PHE A 61 -0.63 -0.70 -23.32
N ILE A 62 -0.85 -0.11 -22.15
CA ILE A 62 -2.21 0.17 -21.65
C ILE A 62 -2.86 1.31 -22.43
N ALA A 63 -2.11 2.37 -22.76
CA ALA A 63 -2.58 3.47 -23.61
C ALA A 63 -3.08 2.94 -24.96
N LEU A 64 -2.27 2.11 -25.65
CA LEU A 64 -2.64 1.48 -26.93
C LEU A 64 -3.92 0.63 -26.84
N LEU A 65 -4.13 -0.09 -25.73
CA LEU A 65 -5.36 -0.86 -25.52
C LEU A 65 -6.61 0.01 -25.34
N VAL A 66 -6.46 1.23 -24.81
CA VAL A 66 -7.59 2.15 -24.58
C VAL A 66 -7.72 3.27 -25.61
N THR A 67 -6.77 3.46 -26.53
CA THR A 67 -6.86 4.48 -27.58
C THR A 67 -8.19 4.47 -28.33
N PRO A 68 -8.77 3.31 -28.74
CA PRO A 68 -10.08 3.30 -29.40
C PRO A 68 -11.24 3.80 -28.50
N ILE A 69 -11.12 3.62 -27.18
CA ILE A 69 -12.08 4.13 -26.20
C ILE A 69 -11.85 5.64 -26.00
N ALA A 70 -10.60 6.09 -25.92
CA ALA A 70 -10.24 7.50 -25.82
C ALA A 70 -10.81 8.30 -26.99
N THR A 71 -10.58 7.85 -28.23
CA THR A 71 -11.12 8.51 -29.43
C THR A 71 -12.65 8.54 -29.48
N LEU A 72 -13.34 7.57 -28.85
CA LEU A 72 -14.79 7.58 -28.74
C LEU A 72 -15.29 8.54 -27.65
N LEU A 73 -14.61 8.63 -26.50
CA LEU A 73 -14.98 9.59 -25.45
C LEU A 73 -14.67 11.03 -25.88
N GLU A 74 -13.55 11.27 -26.57
CA GLU A 74 -13.22 12.54 -27.23
C GLU A 74 -14.32 12.94 -28.23
N LEU A 75 -14.78 12.02 -29.09
CA LEU A 75 -15.83 12.28 -30.09
C LEU A 75 -17.21 12.58 -29.50
N PHE A 76 -17.51 12.11 -28.28
CA PHE A 76 -18.76 12.38 -27.58
C PHE A 76 -18.64 13.48 -26.52
N GLU A 77 -17.52 14.22 -26.48
CA GLU A 77 -17.23 15.26 -25.48
C GLU A 77 -17.37 14.76 -24.02
N ILE A 78 -17.14 13.47 -23.80
CA ILE A 78 -17.32 12.82 -22.50
C ILE A 78 -16.14 13.16 -21.58
N ASN A 79 -16.46 13.66 -20.39
CA ASN A 79 -15.52 14.03 -19.34
C ASN A 79 -14.33 13.06 -19.20
N LYS A 80 -13.14 13.63 -19.38
CA LYS A 80 -11.78 13.08 -19.20
C LYS A 80 -11.64 12.05 -18.07
N PHE A 81 -12.31 12.24 -16.94
CA PHE A 81 -12.29 11.36 -15.78
C PHE A 81 -12.76 9.93 -16.10
N TRP A 82 -13.65 9.75 -17.09
CA TRP A 82 -14.08 8.42 -17.54
C TRP A 82 -12.94 7.57 -18.13
N MET A 83 -11.90 8.21 -18.70
CA MET A 83 -10.72 7.47 -19.16
C MET A 83 -9.89 6.89 -18.01
N GLN A 84 -9.92 7.47 -16.80
CA GLN A 84 -9.27 6.86 -15.63
C GLN A 84 -9.89 5.49 -15.30
N TYR A 85 -11.21 5.33 -15.45
CA TYR A 85 -11.85 4.02 -15.33
C TYR A 85 -11.46 3.09 -16.48
N ALA A 86 -11.49 3.55 -17.74
CA ALA A 86 -11.13 2.74 -18.91
C ALA A 86 -9.71 2.16 -18.81
N VAL A 87 -8.73 3.00 -18.44
CA VAL A 87 -7.33 2.63 -18.18
C VAL A 87 -7.23 1.55 -17.09
N ARG A 88 -7.90 1.76 -15.96
CA ARG A 88 -7.87 0.84 -14.82
C ARG A 88 -8.60 -0.49 -15.10
N PHE A 89 -9.65 -0.47 -15.91
CA PHE A 89 -10.32 -1.68 -16.41
C PHE A 89 -9.47 -2.44 -17.43
N ALA A 90 -8.74 -1.76 -18.34
CA ALA A 90 -7.83 -2.42 -19.29
C ALA A 90 -6.65 -3.12 -18.59
N LEU A 91 -6.08 -2.47 -17.56
CA LEU A 91 -5.08 -3.08 -16.70
C LEU A 91 -5.64 -4.31 -15.96
N ALA A 92 -6.81 -4.19 -15.32
CA ALA A 92 -7.46 -5.31 -14.67
C ALA A 92 -7.74 -6.46 -15.65
N GLY A 93 -8.21 -6.17 -16.87
CA GLY A 93 -8.43 -7.16 -17.92
C GLY A 93 -7.16 -7.92 -18.30
N THR A 94 -6.02 -7.22 -18.37
CA THR A 94 -4.70 -7.80 -18.65
C THR A 94 -4.23 -8.73 -17.52
N VAL A 95 -4.40 -8.33 -16.26
CA VAL A 95 -4.11 -9.20 -15.10
C VAL A 95 -5.05 -10.41 -15.06
N VAL A 96 -6.36 -10.23 -15.32
CA VAL A 96 -7.33 -11.33 -15.39
C VAL A 96 -7.03 -12.30 -16.53
N PHE A 97 -6.56 -11.83 -17.68
CA PHE A 97 -6.12 -12.71 -18.78
C PHE A 97 -4.98 -13.62 -18.32
N ALA A 98 -3.92 -13.06 -17.74
CA ALA A 98 -2.77 -13.82 -17.24
C ALA A 98 -3.16 -14.79 -16.11
N TRP A 99 -3.94 -14.32 -15.12
CA TRP A 99 -4.48 -15.14 -14.04
C TRP A 99 -5.39 -16.27 -14.55
N SER A 100 -6.21 -16.00 -15.57
CA SER A 100 -7.13 -16.98 -16.18
C SER A 100 -6.38 -18.07 -16.95
N ARG A 101 -5.20 -17.76 -17.53
CA ARG A 101 -4.30 -18.77 -18.10
C ARG A 101 -3.71 -19.67 -17.02
N LEU A 102 -3.11 -19.07 -15.98
CA LEU A 102 -2.59 -19.80 -14.82
C LEU A 102 -3.68 -20.69 -14.17
N LYS A 103 -4.92 -20.19 -14.05
CA LYS A 103 -6.08 -20.97 -13.58
C LYS A 103 -6.37 -22.20 -14.46
N LYS A 104 -6.32 -22.09 -15.79
CA LYS A 104 -6.53 -23.25 -16.69
C LYS A 104 -5.46 -24.31 -16.42
N THR A 105 -4.20 -23.91 -16.28
CA THR A 105 -3.08 -24.82 -15.97
C THR A 105 -3.21 -25.47 -14.58
N ILE A 106 -3.65 -24.73 -13.56
CA ILE A 106 -4.00 -25.27 -12.24
C ILE A 106 -5.13 -26.30 -12.35
N LEU A 107 -6.19 -26.01 -13.10
CA LEU A 107 -7.32 -26.91 -13.33
C LEU A 107 -6.91 -28.21 -14.03
N HIS A 108 -6.07 -28.14 -15.06
CA HIS A 108 -5.57 -29.34 -15.75
C HIS A 108 -4.62 -30.18 -14.89
N ARG A 109 -3.82 -29.54 -14.01
CA ARG A 109 -2.80 -30.24 -13.20
C ARG A 109 -3.31 -30.78 -11.85
N PHE A 110 -4.28 -30.11 -11.24
CA PHE A 110 -4.78 -30.42 -9.89
C PHE A 110 -6.29 -30.72 -9.84
N GLY A 111 -7.02 -30.54 -10.94
CA GLY A 111 -8.43 -30.89 -11.11
C GLY A 111 -9.39 -29.69 -11.01
N VAL A 112 -10.58 -29.85 -11.59
CA VAL A 112 -11.62 -28.81 -11.71
C VAL A 112 -11.98 -28.21 -10.35
N THR A 113 -12.19 -29.03 -9.32
CA THR A 113 -12.55 -28.58 -7.97
C THR A 113 -11.49 -27.68 -7.34
N VAL A 114 -10.20 -27.95 -7.56
CA VAL A 114 -9.11 -27.06 -7.12
C VAL A 114 -9.16 -25.73 -7.89
N GLY A 115 -9.42 -25.76 -9.20
CA GLY A 115 -9.63 -24.55 -10.02
C GLY A 115 -10.90 -23.74 -9.66
N VAL A 116 -11.87 -24.33 -8.96
CA VAL A 116 -13.03 -23.65 -8.37
C VAL A 116 -12.63 -23.02 -7.03
N TRP A 117 -12.06 -23.79 -6.09
CA TRP A 117 -11.59 -23.25 -4.80
C TRP A 117 -10.58 -22.11 -4.98
N PHE A 118 -9.61 -22.24 -5.89
CA PHE A 118 -8.64 -21.20 -6.23
C PHE A 118 -9.31 -19.90 -6.68
N MET A 119 -10.40 -20.00 -7.45
CA MET A 119 -11.16 -18.84 -7.89
C MET A 119 -11.96 -18.20 -6.75
N LEU A 120 -12.67 -18.99 -5.94
CA LEU A 120 -13.45 -18.48 -4.80
C LEU A 120 -12.56 -17.84 -3.73
N ILE A 121 -11.43 -18.46 -3.41
CA ILE A 121 -10.44 -17.92 -2.47
C ILE A 121 -9.91 -16.58 -2.99
N THR A 122 -9.48 -16.51 -4.25
CA THR A 122 -8.97 -15.27 -4.83
C THR A 122 -10.08 -14.19 -4.87
N ALA A 123 -11.29 -14.54 -5.32
CA ALA A 123 -12.44 -13.63 -5.42
C ALA A 123 -12.91 -13.04 -4.08
N THR A 124 -12.62 -13.71 -2.96
CA THR A 124 -12.98 -13.22 -1.61
C THR A 124 -11.85 -12.45 -0.91
N GLN A 125 -10.69 -12.25 -1.56
CA GLN A 125 -9.54 -11.54 -0.99
C GLN A 125 -9.40 -10.10 -1.51
N PHE A 126 -9.56 -9.15 -0.59
CA PHE A 126 -9.42 -7.71 -0.84
C PHE A 126 -8.17 -7.33 -1.62
N HIS A 127 -6.98 -7.60 -1.06
CA HIS A 127 -5.74 -7.01 -1.58
C HIS A 127 -5.47 -7.38 -3.04
N PHE A 128 -5.68 -8.65 -3.43
CA PHE A 128 -5.46 -9.06 -4.82
C PHE A 128 -6.50 -8.49 -5.79
N MET A 129 -7.77 -8.35 -5.38
CA MET A 129 -8.84 -7.75 -6.20
C MET A 129 -8.71 -6.23 -6.32
N PHE A 130 -8.41 -5.56 -5.20
CA PHE A 130 -8.26 -4.12 -5.09
C PHE A 130 -7.11 -3.60 -5.96
N TYR A 131 -5.91 -4.18 -5.80
CA TYR A 131 -4.74 -3.75 -6.57
C TYR A 131 -4.78 -4.17 -8.04
N MET A 132 -5.59 -5.16 -8.44
CA MET A 132 -5.70 -5.61 -9.84
C MET A 132 -6.03 -4.49 -10.83
N SER A 133 -6.73 -3.44 -10.37
CA SER A 133 -7.12 -2.27 -11.16
C SER A 133 -6.21 -1.05 -10.98
N ARG A 134 -5.14 -1.15 -10.18
CA ARG A 134 -4.33 0.01 -9.74
C ARG A 134 -3.00 0.06 -10.49
N PRO A 135 -2.63 1.19 -11.12
CA PRO A 135 -1.43 1.30 -11.96
C PRO A 135 -0.11 1.39 -11.16
N LEU A 136 0.05 0.54 -10.15
CA LEU A 136 1.33 0.32 -9.48
C LEU A 136 2.32 -0.38 -10.43
N PRO A 137 3.63 -0.06 -10.42
CA PRO A 137 4.63 -0.78 -11.21
C PRO A 137 4.59 -2.31 -11.01
N ASN A 138 4.31 -2.76 -9.78
CA ASN A 138 4.21 -4.17 -9.42
C ASN A 138 3.01 -4.86 -10.11
N ILE A 139 1.94 -4.12 -10.38
CA ILE A 139 0.74 -4.61 -11.08
C ILE A 139 0.94 -4.55 -12.60
N MET A 140 1.73 -3.61 -13.12
CA MET A 140 2.21 -3.64 -14.50
C MET A 140 3.10 -4.88 -14.77
N ALA A 141 3.94 -5.28 -13.81
CA ALA A 141 4.77 -6.49 -13.91
C ALA A 141 3.97 -7.79 -13.72
N LEU A 142 2.91 -7.78 -12.90
CA LEU A 142 2.16 -8.97 -12.47
C LEU A 142 1.66 -9.88 -13.63
N PRO A 143 1.11 -9.38 -14.75
CA PRO A 143 0.75 -10.22 -15.90
C PRO A 143 1.90 -11.08 -16.41
N LEU A 144 3.11 -10.51 -16.55
CA LEU A 144 4.28 -11.24 -17.03
C LEU A 144 4.76 -12.27 -16.00
N VAL A 145 4.66 -11.97 -14.70
CA VAL A 145 4.99 -12.93 -13.63
C VAL A 145 4.02 -14.12 -13.65
N LEU A 146 2.72 -13.88 -13.77
CA LEU A 146 1.71 -14.95 -13.84
C LEU A 146 1.84 -15.79 -15.12
N LEU A 147 2.18 -15.15 -16.26
CA LEU A 147 2.48 -15.85 -17.51
C LEU A 147 3.79 -16.66 -17.43
N ALA A 148 4.84 -16.15 -16.77
CA ALA A 148 6.06 -16.89 -16.54
C ALA A 148 5.79 -18.17 -15.71
N ILE A 149 4.99 -18.06 -14.64
CA ILE A 149 4.56 -19.21 -13.83
C ILE A 149 3.71 -20.19 -14.66
N ASP A 150 2.78 -19.70 -15.50
CA ASP A 150 2.01 -20.52 -16.45
C ASP A 150 2.93 -21.31 -17.40
N TYR A 151 3.95 -20.66 -17.98
CA TYR A 151 4.91 -21.28 -18.88
C TYR A 151 5.87 -22.25 -18.17
N TRP A 152 6.27 -21.98 -16.93
CA TRP A 152 7.09 -22.89 -16.11
C TRP A 152 6.32 -24.18 -15.78
N LEU A 153 5.07 -24.06 -15.33
CA LEU A 153 4.18 -25.19 -15.06
C LEU A 153 3.94 -26.06 -16.31
N ASN A 154 3.81 -25.42 -17.48
CA ASN A 154 3.62 -26.04 -18.80
C ASN A 154 4.95 -26.38 -19.53
N ARG A 155 6.12 -26.33 -18.87
CA ARG A 155 7.44 -26.65 -19.45
C ARG A 155 7.81 -25.91 -20.74
N CYS A 156 7.23 -24.73 -20.95
CA CYS A 156 7.47 -23.88 -22.11
C CYS A 156 8.75 -23.04 -21.93
N VAL A 157 9.92 -23.68 -21.78
CA VAL A 157 11.19 -23.06 -21.35
C VAL A 157 11.51 -21.74 -22.05
N LYS A 158 11.44 -21.69 -23.39
CA LYS A 158 11.69 -20.45 -24.16
C LYS A 158 10.79 -19.29 -23.71
N ARG A 159 9.49 -19.54 -23.54
CA ARG A 159 8.51 -18.53 -23.10
C ARG A 159 8.68 -18.16 -21.64
N PHE A 160 9.01 -19.12 -20.77
CA PHE A 160 9.33 -18.85 -19.36
C PHE A 160 10.54 -17.91 -19.23
N VAL A 161 11.65 -18.20 -19.92
CA VAL A 161 12.87 -17.37 -19.86
C VAL A 161 12.63 -15.97 -20.42
N VAL A 162 12.00 -15.83 -21.60
CA VAL A 162 11.70 -14.51 -22.19
C VAL A 162 10.73 -13.70 -21.33
N CYS A 163 9.65 -14.32 -20.84
CA CYS A 163 8.65 -13.63 -20.02
C CYS A 163 9.20 -13.24 -18.63
N SER A 164 10.11 -14.04 -18.07
CA SER A 164 10.80 -13.69 -16.81
C SER A 164 11.83 -12.59 -17.04
N GLY A 165 12.61 -12.67 -18.11
CA GLY A 165 13.55 -11.62 -18.50
C GLY A 165 12.83 -10.28 -18.69
N ALA A 166 11.68 -10.26 -19.37
CA ALA A 166 10.90 -9.05 -19.55
C ALA A 166 10.40 -8.48 -18.20
N ALA A 167 9.91 -9.34 -17.30
CA ALA A 167 9.47 -8.90 -15.97
C ALA A 167 10.62 -8.31 -15.13
N ILE A 168 11.83 -8.88 -15.23
CA ILE A 168 13.01 -8.47 -14.45
C ILE A 168 13.71 -7.23 -15.04
N ILE A 169 13.92 -7.20 -16.36
CA ILE A 169 14.77 -6.19 -17.05
C ILE A 169 14.01 -4.89 -17.30
N ILE A 170 12.73 -4.98 -17.69
CA ILE A 170 11.92 -3.80 -18.05
C ILE A 170 11.26 -3.22 -16.80
N PHE A 171 10.67 -4.07 -15.95
CA PHE A 171 9.77 -3.61 -14.90
C PHE A 171 10.38 -3.53 -13.52
N ARG A 172 10.88 -4.65 -12.98
CA ARG A 172 11.23 -4.78 -11.56
C ARG A 172 12.29 -5.87 -11.32
N ALA A 173 13.51 -5.47 -11.00
CA ALA A 173 14.66 -6.35 -10.80
C ALA A 173 14.48 -7.31 -9.60
N GLU A 174 13.70 -6.94 -8.57
CA GLU A 174 13.50 -7.80 -7.40
C GLU A 174 12.82 -9.13 -7.73
N LEU A 175 12.12 -9.20 -8.87
CA LEU A 175 11.54 -10.44 -9.41
C LEU A 175 12.60 -11.49 -9.78
N ALA A 176 13.87 -11.12 -9.91
CA ALA A 176 14.98 -12.05 -10.05
C ALA A 176 15.07 -13.02 -8.87
N MET A 177 14.65 -12.62 -7.66
CA MET A 177 14.56 -13.54 -6.52
C MET A 177 13.49 -14.63 -6.75
N LEU A 178 12.25 -14.26 -7.07
CA LEU A 178 11.15 -15.23 -7.24
C LEU A 178 11.33 -16.11 -8.49
N LEU A 179 11.59 -15.47 -9.64
CA LEU A 179 11.69 -16.17 -10.93
C LEU A 179 13.04 -16.88 -11.09
N GLY A 180 14.11 -16.33 -10.50
CA GLY A 180 15.40 -16.99 -10.39
C GLY A 180 15.35 -18.25 -9.54
N LEU A 181 14.56 -18.30 -8.46
CA LEU A 181 14.34 -19.53 -7.69
C LEU A 181 13.64 -20.63 -8.51
N TYR A 182 12.67 -20.29 -9.38
CA TYR A 182 12.06 -21.26 -10.30
C TYR A 182 13.01 -21.74 -11.40
N LEU A 183 13.89 -20.86 -11.88
CA LEU A 183 14.93 -21.19 -12.85
C LEU A 183 16.00 -22.09 -12.24
N LEU A 184 16.48 -21.75 -11.04
CA LEU A 184 17.42 -22.54 -10.25
C LEU A 184 16.84 -23.92 -9.90
N TYR A 185 15.54 -24.01 -9.59
CA TYR A 185 14.85 -25.28 -9.40
C TYR A 185 14.94 -26.15 -10.66
N ASP A 186 14.61 -25.62 -11.84
CA ASP A 186 14.64 -26.40 -13.08
C ASP A 186 16.08 -26.72 -13.56
N LEU A 187 17.08 -25.90 -13.20
CA LEU A 187 18.51 -26.21 -13.38
C LEU A 187 18.99 -27.33 -12.44
N TYR A 188 18.69 -27.24 -11.13
CA TYR A 188 19.09 -28.23 -10.13
C TYR A 188 18.53 -29.62 -10.43
N TYR A 189 17.27 -29.71 -10.83
CA TYR A 189 16.64 -30.96 -11.29
C TYR A 189 16.94 -31.30 -12.76
N GLN A 190 17.95 -30.66 -13.38
CA GLN A 190 18.45 -30.92 -14.74
C GLN A 190 17.39 -30.92 -15.86
N ARG A 191 16.29 -30.16 -15.67
CA ARG A 191 15.21 -30.00 -16.66
C ARG A 191 15.59 -29.03 -17.78
N ILE A 192 16.56 -28.15 -17.50
CA ILE A 192 17.18 -27.22 -18.44
C ILE A 192 18.70 -27.38 -18.27
N SER A 193 19.45 -27.42 -19.38
CA SER A 193 20.91 -27.38 -19.33
C SER A 193 21.43 -25.94 -19.46
N LEU A 194 22.49 -25.59 -18.72
CA LEU A 194 23.06 -24.23 -18.73
C LEU A 194 23.37 -23.71 -20.15
N PRO A 195 23.95 -24.49 -21.10
CA PRO A 195 24.19 -24.00 -22.45
C PRO A 195 22.90 -23.74 -23.25
N ALA A 196 21.83 -24.50 -23.00
CA ALA A 196 20.53 -24.26 -23.63
C ALA A 196 19.83 -23.03 -23.04
N LEU A 197 19.99 -22.78 -21.74
CA LEU A 197 19.51 -21.56 -21.08
C LEU A 197 20.22 -20.32 -21.65
N LEU A 198 21.56 -20.30 -21.67
CA LEU A 198 22.33 -19.12 -22.11
C LEU A 198 22.03 -18.73 -23.57
N ARG A 199 21.85 -19.73 -24.46
CA ARG A 199 21.42 -19.52 -25.86
C ARG A 199 20.04 -18.86 -26.03
N ILE A 200 19.20 -18.87 -24.99
CA ILE A 200 17.90 -18.19 -24.97
C ILE A 200 18.01 -16.88 -24.18
N ALA A 201 18.64 -16.91 -23.01
CA ALA A 201 18.72 -15.80 -22.08
C ALA A 201 19.58 -14.65 -22.57
N ILE A 202 20.73 -14.90 -23.23
CA ILE A 202 21.61 -13.82 -23.70
C ILE A 202 20.95 -13.03 -24.85
N PRO A 203 20.45 -13.65 -25.94
CA PRO A 203 19.79 -12.89 -27.01
C PRO A 203 18.51 -12.20 -26.53
N ALA A 204 17.72 -12.85 -25.67
CA ALA A 204 16.53 -12.24 -25.09
C ALA A 204 16.89 -11.04 -24.18
N GLY A 205 17.92 -11.17 -23.34
CA GLY A 205 18.38 -10.11 -22.46
C GLY A 205 18.85 -8.87 -23.23
N VAL A 206 19.70 -9.06 -24.25
CA VAL A 206 20.17 -7.96 -25.11
C VAL A 206 19.00 -7.25 -25.81
N LEU A 207 18.05 -8.00 -26.38
CA LEU A 207 16.88 -7.42 -27.04
C LEU A 207 15.94 -6.69 -26.05
N LEU A 208 15.80 -7.18 -24.82
CA LEU A 208 14.97 -6.56 -23.80
C LEU A 208 15.61 -5.30 -23.21
N VAL A 209 16.93 -5.30 -22.98
CA VAL A 209 17.69 -4.11 -22.57
C VAL A 209 17.63 -3.05 -23.67
N ALA A 210 17.88 -3.41 -24.93
CA ALA A 210 17.73 -2.49 -26.05
C ALA A 210 16.32 -1.89 -26.13
N LEU A 211 15.27 -2.70 -25.92
CA LEU A 211 13.88 -2.22 -25.94
C LEU A 211 13.58 -1.18 -24.84
N THR A 212 13.96 -1.44 -23.58
CA THR A 212 13.76 -0.45 -22.49
C THR A 212 14.64 0.78 -22.71
N VAL A 213 15.92 0.62 -23.04
CA VAL A 213 16.81 1.77 -23.27
C VAL A 213 16.30 2.65 -24.42
N THR A 214 15.93 2.10 -25.58
CA THR A 214 15.45 2.91 -26.71
C THR A 214 14.12 3.60 -26.42
N VAL A 215 13.14 2.91 -25.81
CA VAL A 215 11.82 3.50 -25.54
C VAL A 215 11.88 4.50 -24.39
N ASP A 216 12.54 4.14 -23.28
CA ASP A 216 12.55 4.97 -22.09
C ASP A 216 13.47 6.19 -22.24
N SER A 217 14.60 6.07 -22.95
CA SER A 217 15.46 7.24 -23.24
C SER A 217 14.77 8.29 -24.13
N TYR A 218 13.84 7.88 -24.99
CA TYR A 218 13.04 8.80 -25.80
C TYR A 218 12.09 9.62 -24.92
N PHE A 219 11.30 8.98 -24.06
CA PHE A 219 10.36 9.69 -23.18
C PHE A 219 11.06 10.48 -22.06
N TRP A 220 12.20 10.01 -21.55
CA TRP A 220 12.98 10.71 -20.52
C TRP A 220 13.98 11.73 -21.07
N ARG A 221 14.14 11.85 -22.40
CA ARG A 221 15.06 12.77 -23.12
C ARG A 221 16.55 12.62 -22.77
N ARG A 222 16.95 11.58 -22.04
CA ARG A 222 18.35 11.25 -21.71
C ARG A 222 18.58 9.75 -21.83
N LEU A 223 19.79 9.33 -22.18
CA LEU A 223 20.13 7.91 -22.26
C LEU A 223 20.02 7.27 -20.87
N LEU A 224 19.09 6.33 -20.70
CA LEU A 224 18.90 5.61 -19.43
C LEU A 224 18.33 4.20 -19.59
N TRP A 225 18.46 3.40 -18.53
CA TRP A 225 17.72 2.16 -18.31
C TRP A 225 17.04 2.29 -16.94
N PRO A 226 15.70 2.46 -16.86
CA PRO A 226 15.06 2.88 -15.62
C PRO A 226 15.34 1.91 -14.46
N GLU A 227 15.21 0.61 -14.71
CA GLU A 227 15.35 -0.39 -13.66
C GLU A 227 16.81 -0.60 -13.21
N ALA A 228 17.81 -0.20 -13.99
CA ALA A 228 19.20 -0.17 -13.53
C ALA A 228 19.43 0.99 -12.53
N GLU A 229 18.86 2.17 -12.78
CA GLU A 229 18.89 3.29 -11.82
C GLU A 229 18.08 2.96 -10.56
N VAL A 230 16.91 2.31 -10.69
CA VAL A 230 16.14 1.76 -9.56
C VAL A 230 16.97 0.78 -8.74
N PHE A 231 17.65 -0.16 -9.40
CA PHE A 231 18.48 -1.15 -8.73
C PHE A 231 19.66 -0.51 -8.01
N TRP A 232 20.35 0.46 -8.64
CA TRP A 232 21.46 1.20 -8.05
C TRP A 232 21.05 2.01 -6.81
N PHE A 233 19.99 2.83 -6.93
CA PHE A 233 19.47 3.65 -5.83
C PHE A 233 19.04 2.81 -4.62
N ASN A 234 18.29 1.72 -4.84
CA ASN A 234 17.74 0.93 -3.74
C ASN A 234 18.73 -0.08 -3.16
N THR A 235 19.61 -0.67 -3.98
CA THR A 235 20.47 -1.80 -3.59
C THR A 235 21.90 -1.38 -3.27
N VAL A 236 22.43 -0.36 -3.95
CA VAL A 236 23.84 0.07 -3.79
C VAL A 236 23.91 1.30 -2.88
N GLN A 237 23.05 2.29 -3.06
CA GLN A 237 22.96 3.45 -2.14
C GLN A 237 22.16 3.15 -0.85
N ASN A 238 21.45 2.01 -0.79
CA ASN A 238 20.63 1.55 0.35
C ASN A 238 19.52 2.51 0.82
N LYS A 239 19.23 3.59 0.09
CA LYS A 239 18.27 4.66 0.43
C LYS A 239 16.81 4.20 0.64
N SER A 240 16.51 2.92 0.37
CA SER A 240 15.21 2.32 0.68
C SER A 240 14.76 2.53 2.15
N SER A 241 15.70 2.64 3.11
CA SER A 241 15.39 2.88 4.53
C SER A 241 14.76 4.24 4.84
N GLU A 242 14.97 5.26 4.00
CA GLU A 242 14.41 6.61 4.16
C GLU A 242 12.88 6.59 4.18
N TRP A 243 12.28 5.63 3.47
CA TRP A 243 10.83 5.41 3.34
C TRP A 243 10.22 4.64 4.52
N GLY A 244 10.92 4.61 5.66
CA GLY A 244 10.51 3.96 6.90
C GLY A 244 10.86 2.47 6.96
N THR A 245 11.32 2.03 8.13
CA THR A 245 11.80 0.66 8.37
C THR A 245 10.75 -0.20 9.10
N SER A 246 10.89 -1.52 9.04
CA SER A 246 9.98 -2.43 9.77
C SER A 246 10.63 -3.79 10.11
N PRO A 247 10.18 -4.49 11.16
CA PRO A 247 10.81 -5.74 11.63
C PRO A 247 10.87 -6.85 10.58
N PHE A 248 11.87 -7.74 10.68
CA PHE A 248 12.08 -8.87 9.77
C PHE A 248 10.79 -9.69 9.55
N LEU A 249 10.06 -10.03 10.62
CA LEU A 249 8.85 -10.86 10.56
C LEU A 249 7.58 -10.12 10.08
N TRP A 250 7.65 -8.84 9.72
CA TRP A 250 6.48 -8.02 9.35
C TRP A 250 5.63 -8.64 8.23
N TYR A 251 6.26 -9.27 7.23
CA TYR A 251 5.51 -9.98 6.20
C TYR A 251 4.68 -11.15 6.76
N VAL A 252 5.16 -11.83 7.80
CA VAL A 252 4.52 -13.01 8.40
C VAL A 252 3.38 -12.62 9.34
N TYR A 253 3.58 -11.66 10.25
CA TYR A 253 2.55 -11.29 11.23
C TYR A 253 1.60 -10.18 10.76
N SER A 254 1.98 -9.37 9.76
CA SER A 254 1.20 -8.20 9.34
C SER A 254 0.77 -8.25 7.88
N ALA A 255 1.66 -8.54 6.93
CA ALA A 255 1.30 -8.47 5.51
C ALA A 255 0.46 -9.66 5.04
N LEU A 256 0.94 -10.90 5.23
CA LEU A 256 0.26 -12.10 4.75
C LEU A 256 -1.14 -12.31 5.39
N PRO A 257 -1.36 -12.09 6.70
CA PRO A 257 -2.69 -12.23 7.29
C PRO A 257 -3.69 -11.22 6.73
N ARG A 258 -3.26 -9.97 6.49
CA ARG A 258 -4.09 -8.95 5.82
C ARG A 258 -4.34 -9.31 4.35
N ALA A 259 -3.31 -9.74 3.61
CA ALA A 259 -3.38 -10.09 2.20
C ALA A 259 -4.34 -11.25 1.92
N MET A 260 -4.21 -12.34 2.68
CA MET A 260 -4.91 -13.61 2.42
C MET A 260 -6.20 -13.80 3.23
N GLY A 261 -6.41 -13.02 4.28
CA GLY A 261 -7.50 -13.22 5.24
C GLY A 261 -7.42 -14.60 5.91
N LEU A 262 -8.57 -15.22 6.15
CA LEU A 262 -8.70 -16.53 6.78
C LEU A 262 -8.08 -17.65 5.93
N SER A 263 -7.86 -17.43 4.63
CA SER A 263 -7.24 -18.43 3.74
C SER A 263 -5.79 -18.76 4.11
N ILE A 264 -5.10 -17.90 4.88
CA ILE A 264 -3.71 -18.15 5.31
C ILE A 264 -3.56 -19.46 6.11
N VAL A 265 -4.56 -19.82 6.91
CA VAL A 265 -4.57 -21.04 7.75
C VAL A 265 -4.50 -22.31 6.91
N PHE A 266 -5.03 -22.27 5.68
CA PHE A 266 -5.03 -23.40 4.76
C PHE A 266 -3.72 -23.55 3.97
N VAL A 267 -2.80 -22.57 3.98
CA VAL A 267 -1.51 -22.63 3.27
C VAL A 267 -0.56 -23.70 3.84
N PRO A 268 -0.23 -23.74 5.15
CA PRO A 268 0.62 -24.79 5.70
C PRO A 268 -0.05 -26.17 5.62
N LEU A 269 -1.37 -26.22 5.79
CA LEU A 269 -2.14 -27.46 5.63
C LEU A 269 -2.09 -27.98 4.18
N GLY A 270 -2.13 -27.10 3.18
CA GLY A 270 -1.97 -27.45 1.77
C GLY A 270 -0.58 -27.99 1.47
N LEU A 271 0.46 -27.32 1.96
CA LEU A 271 1.86 -27.77 1.84
C LEU A 271 2.07 -29.15 2.50
N TYR A 272 1.42 -29.41 3.64
CA TYR A 272 1.46 -30.71 4.30
C TYR A 272 0.74 -31.79 3.48
N LEU A 273 -0.54 -31.57 3.14
CA LEU A 273 -1.42 -32.57 2.51
C LEU A 273 -1.13 -32.88 1.04
N GLU A 274 -0.57 -31.92 0.28
CA GLU A 274 -0.33 -32.06 -1.15
C GLU A 274 1.15 -31.85 -1.48
N THR A 275 1.88 -32.94 -1.71
CA THR A 275 3.32 -32.88 -1.99
C THR A 275 3.62 -32.23 -3.34
N ARG A 276 2.72 -32.34 -4.33
CA ARG A 276 2.95 -31.86 -5.70
C ARG A 276 3.09 -30.34 -5.79
N ILE A 277 2.35 -29.59 -4.95
CA ILE A 277 2.43 -28.12 -4.92
C ILE A 277 3.68 -27.57 -4.25
N ARG A 278 4.44 -28.37 -3.48
CA ARG A 278 5.66 -27.89 -2.79
C ARG A 278 6.67 -27.30 -3.77
N SER A 279 6.80 -27.90 -4.96
CA SER A 279 7.64 -27.40 -6.06
C SER A 279 7.23 -26.00 -6.57
N LEU A 280 5.96 -25.64 -6.44
CA LEU A 280 5.43 -24.32 -6.82
C LEU A 280 5.51 -23.32 -5.66
N VAL A 281 5.22 -23.76 -4.43
CA VAL A 281 4.94 -22.87 -3.29
C VAL A 281 6.16 -22.65 -2.39
N VAL A 282 7.12 -23.57 -2.31
CA VAL A 282 8.35 -23.35 -1.52
C VAL A 282 9.18 -22.16 -2.05
N PRO A 283 9.39 -21.98 -3.36
CA PRO A 283 10.02 -20.76 -3.90
C PRO A 283 9.32 -19.46 -3.48
N ALA A 284 7.99 -19.47 -3.35
CA ALA A 284 7.21 -18.33 -2.89
C ALA A 284 7.43 -18.01 -1.40
N VAL A 285 7.56 -19.04 -0.55
CA VAL A 285 7.92 -18.86 0.87
C VAL A 285 9.35 -18.32 1.00
N VAL A 286 10.31 -18.89 0.24
CA VAL A 286 11.71 -18.44 0.24
C VAL A 286 11.82 -16.99 -0.26
N PHE A 287 11.09 -16.61 -1.31
CA PHE A 287 11.02 -15.23 -1.78
C PHE A 287 10.58 -14.25 -0.68
N VAL A 288 9.51 -14.55 0.08
CA VAL A 288 9.07 -13.69 1.20
C VAL A 288 10.14 -13.62 2.30
N LEU A 289 10.81 -14.73 2.61
CA LEU A 289 11.89 -14.75 3.61
C LEU A 289 13.13 -13.95 3.16
N LEU A 290 13.46 -13.94 1.85
CA LEU A 290 14.50 -13.08 1.29
C LEU A 290 14.07 -11.61 1.35
N PHE A 291 12.82 -11.30 1.01
CA PHE A 291 12.28 -9.94 1.10
C PHE A 291 12.21 -9.40 2.53
N SER A 292 12.08 -10.28 3.54
CA SER A 292 12.09 -9.92 4.95
C SER A 292 13.41 -9.26 5.42
N PHE A 293 14.53 -9.44 4.71
CA PHE A 293 15.80 -8.78 5.04
C PHE A 293 15.84 -7.29 4.68
N LEU A 294 15.06 -6.82 3.70
CA LEU A 294 15.05 -5.41 3.30
C LEU A 294 14.45 -4.53 4.43
N PRO A 295 15.04 -3.36 4.75
CA PRO A 295 14.63 -2.58 5.91
C PRO A 295 13.20 -2.03 5.74
N HIS A 296 12.92 -1.42 4.59
CA HIS A 296 11.61 -0.98 4.16
C HIS A 296 10.79 -2.15 3.56
N LYS A 297 9.50 -2.22 3.89
CA LYS A 297 8.61 -3.34 3.52
C LYS A 297 7.19 -2.89 3.23
N GLU A 298 6.61 -3.43 2.17
CA GLU A 298 5.26 -3.10 1.73
C GLU A 298 4.53 -4.34 1.21
N LEU A 299 3.22 -4.42 1.49
CA LEU A 299 2.39 -5.55 1.06
C LEU A 299 2.40 -5.74 -0.46
N ARG A 300 2.55 -4.64 -1.24
CA ARG A 300 2.61 -4.70 -2.71
C ARG A 300 3.87 -5.38 -3.26
N PHE A 301 5.01 -5.40 -2.55
CA PHE A 301 6.23 -6.06 -3.05
C PHE A 301 6.06 -7.59 -3.13
N ILE A 302 5.21 -8.17 -2.27
CA ILE A 302 4.94 -9.61 -2.24
C ILE A 302 3.65 -10.02 -2.96
N ILE A 303 3.01 -9.14 -3.75
CA ILE A 303 1.72 -9.43 -4.39
C ILE A 303 1.77 -10.63 -5.35
N TYR A 304 2.93 -10.87 -5.95
CA TYR A 304 3.20 -11.99 -6.86
C TYR A 304 2.96 -13.38 -6.24
N VAL A 305 3.10 -13.51 -4.91
CA VAL A 305 2.97 -14.81 -4.23
C VAL A 305 1.55 -15.11 -3.75
N PHE A 306 0.61 -14.15 -3.76
CA PHE A 306 -0.76 -14.42 -3.29
C PHE A 306 -1.48 -15.49 -4.15
N PRO A 307 -1.41 -15.48 -5.49
CA PRO A 307 -1.95 -16.57 -6.31
C PRO A 307 -1.29 -17.92 -6.03
N LEU A 308 0.00 -17.94 -5.67
CA LEU A 308 0.74 -19.16 -5.36
C LEU A 308 0.29 -19.78 -4.04
N PHE A 309 0.13 -18.96 -3.00
CA PHE A 309 -0.45 -19.39 -1.72
C PHE A 309 -1.93 -19.75 -1.83
N ASN A 310 -2.70 -19.11 -2.73
CA ASN A 310 -4.08 -19.49 -3.03
C ASN A 310 -4.19 -20.88 -3.65
N VAL A 311 -3.19 -21.36 -4.41
CA VAL A 311 -3.15 -22.77 -4.86
C VAL A 311 -2.98 -23.72 -3.67
N ALA A 312 -2.15 -23.36 -2.68
CA ALA A 312 -1.99 -24.18 -1.47
C ALA A 312 -3.30 -24.26 -0.65
N ALA A 313 -3.92 -23.12 -0.40
CA ALA A 313 -5.22 -23.06 0.28
C ALA A 313 -6.31 -23.83 -0.49
N ALA A 314 -6.39 -23.68 -1.82
CA ALA A 314 -7.35 -24.40 -2.66
C ALA A 314 -7.16 -25.93 -2.63
N CYS A 315 -5.91 -26.42 -2.62
CA CYS A 315 -5.62 -27.85 -2.47
C CYS A 315 -6.05 -28.38 -1.09
N ALA A 316 -5.83 -27.63 -0.02
CA ALA A 316 -6.30 -27.99 1.33
C ALA A 316 -7.84 -28.03 1.41
N CYS A 317 -8.53 -26.97 0.97
CA CYS A 317 -9.99 -26.93 0.97
C CYS A 317 -10.60 -28.07 0.14
N ASN A 318 -10.04 -28.35 -1.04
CA ASN A 318 -10.45 -29.49 -1.86
C ASN A 318 -10.26 -30.84 -1.13
N ARG A 319 -9.10 -31.04 -0.47
CA ARG A 319 -8.80 -32.28 0.25
C ARG A 319 -9.71 -32.50 1.46
N LEU A 320 -10.12 -31.43 2.15
CA LEU A 320 -11.10 -31.50 3.23
C LEU A 320 -12.51 -31.80 2.67
N TRP A 321 -12.94 -31.04 1.66
CA TRP A 321 -14.25 -31.18 1.00
C TRP A 321 -14.54 -32.58 0.44
N LEU A 322 -13.52 -33.26 -0.09
CA LEU A 322 -13.60 -34.65 -0.58
C LEU A 322 -13.70 -35.69 0.55
N ASN A 323 -13.20 -35.38 1.75
CA ASN A 323 -13.24 -36.28 2.90
C ASN A 323 -14.49 -36.07 3.81
N ARG A 324 -15.37 -35.12 3.47
CA ARG A 324 -16.49 -34.66 4.31
C ARG A 324 -17.42 -35.77 4.85
N GLN A 325 -17.63 -36.85 4.08
CA GLN A 325 -18.50 -37.97 4.48
C GLN A 325 -17.82 -39.03 5.35
N LYS A 326 -16.51 -38.93 5.62
CA LYS A 326 -15.77 -39.98 6.35
C LYS A 326 -15.82 -39.87 7.88
N SER A 327 -16.20 -38.72 8.41
CA SER A 327 -16.28 -38.44 9.85
C SER A 327 -17.01 -37.13 10.08
N LEU A 328 -17.73 -37.01 11.21
CA LEU A 328 -18.32 -35.75 11.66
C LEU A 328 -17.28 -34.62 11.79
N TRP A 329 -16.03 -34.95 12.15
CA TRP A 329 -14.93 -33.98 12.19
C TRP A 329 -14.56 -33.46 10.79
N ASN A 330 -14.52 -34.34 9.78
CA ASN A 330 -14.28 -33.91 8.39
C ASN A 330 -15.47 -33.13 7.81
N LYS A 331 -16.70 -33.42 8.27
CA LYS A 331 -17.90 -32.64 7.95
C LYS A 331 -17.80 -31.23 8.54
N PHE A 332 -17.41 -31.11 9.81
CA PHE A 332 -17.13 -29.83 10.47
C PHE A 332 -16.03 -29.04 9.75
N LEU A 333 -14.86 -29.64 9.49
CA LEU A 333 -13.79 -28.98 8.74
C LEU A 333 -14.22 -28.54 7.33
N SER A 334 -15.15 -29.25 6.70
CA SER A 334 -15.72 -28.86 5.41
C SER A 334 -16.66 -27.65 5.52
N PHE A 335 -17.39 -27.50 6.62
CA PHE A 335 -18.11 -26.25 6.93
C PHE A 335 -17.14 -25.11 7.23
N VAL A 336 -16.03 -25.34 7.93
CA VAL A 336 -14.97 -24.32 8.12
C VAL A 336 -14.40 -23.87 6.77
N CYS A 337 -14.22 -24.76 5.79
CA CYS A 337 -13.83 -24.38 4.43
C CYS A 337 -14.85 -23.49 3.70
N ILE A 338 -16.16 -23.58 4.00
CA ILE A 338 -17.16 -22.65 3.46
C ILE A 338 -17.15 -21.35 4.28
N GLY A 339 -17.19 -21.44 5.60
CA GLY A 339 -17.20 -20.29 6.51
C GLY A 339 -16.03 -19.34 6.32
N HIS A 340 -14.85 -19.84 5.95
CA HIS A 340 -13.69 -18.99 5.66
C HIS A 340 -13.89 -18.09 4.43
N LEU A 341 -14.66 -18.52 3.42
CA LEU A 341 -14.99 -17.68 2.26
C LEU A 341 -15.96 -16.55 2.66
N PHE A 342 -16.92 -16.85 3.53
CA PHE A 342 -17.83 -15.84 4.08
C PHE A 342 -17.07 -14.83 4.96
N GLY A 343 -16.22 -15.30 5.88
CA GLY A 343 -15.38 -14.44 6.71
C GLY A 343 -14.36 -13.61 5.91
N ASN A 344 -13.77 -14.17 4.84
CA ASN A 344 -12.98 -13.41 3.87
C ASN A 344 -13.83 -12.32 3.19
N THR A 345 -15.07 -12.61 2.82
CA THR A 345 -15.96 -11.64 2.18
C THR A 345 -16.30 -10.49 3.13
N LEU A 346 -16.61 -10.77 4.39
CA LEU A 346 -16.82 -9.75 5.43
C LEU A 346 -15.56 -8.90 5.66
N LEU A 347 -14.39 -9.52 5.79
CA LEU A 347 -13.11 -8.83 5.91
C LEU A 347 -12.83 -7.95 4.69
N THR A 348 -13.16 -8.43 3.49
CA THR A 348 -12.96 -7.69 2.24
C THR A 348 -13.90 -6.50 2.11
N MET A 349 -15.17 -6.63 2.50
CA MET A 349 -16.08 -5.49 2.59
C MET A 349 -15.58 -4.45 3.61
N PHE A 350 -15.15 -4.88 4.80
CA PHE A 350 -14.59 -3.98 5.81
C PHE A 350 -13.35 -3.23 5.31
N LEU A 351 -12.38 -3.93 4.71
CA LEU A 351 -11.17 -3.32 4.16
C LEU A 351 -11.48 -2.40 2.97
N LEU A 352 -12.49 -2.71 2.15
CA LEU A 352 -12.92 -1.86 1.04
C LEU A 352 -13.56 -0.55 1.54
N LEU A 353 -14.42 -0.59 2.56
CA LEU A 353 -15.00 0.60 3.19
C LEU A 353 -13.90 1.51 3.77
N VAL A 354 -12.94 0.93 4.51
CA VAL A 354 -11.78 1.70 5.04
C VAL A 354 -10.96 2.28 3.89
N ALA A 355 -10.67 1.50 2.84
CA ALA A 355 -9.89 1.96 1.69
C ALA A 355 -10.58 3.11 0.92
N GLY A 356 -11.91 3.17 0.86
CA GLY A 356 -12.64 4.30 0.29
C GLY A 356 -12.29 5.64 0.97
N THR A 357 -12.10 5.64 2.29
CA THR A 357 -11.76 6.84 3.08
C THR A 357 -10.30 7.31 3.00
N ASN A 358 -9.46 6.64 2.18
CA ASN A 358 -8.03 6.96 2.02
C ASN A 358 -7.73 7.94 0.86
N TYR A 359 -8.74 8.47 0.17
CA TYR A 359 -8.57 9.30 -1.03
C TYR A 359 -9.16 10.73 -0.91
N PRO A 360 -8.83 11.51 0.15
CA PRO A 360 -9.41 12.83 0.34
C PRO A 360 -9.10 13.82 -0.79
N GLY A 361 -7.90 13.81 -1.38
CA GLY A 361 -7.55 14.73 -2.48
C GLY A 361 -8.40 14.53 -3.73
N GLY A 362 -8.70 13.27 -4.06
CA GLY A 362 -9.61 12.95 -5.15
C GLY A 362 -11.05 13.40 -4.88
N VAL A 363 -11.51 13.25 -3.64
CA VAL A 363 -12.82 13.77 -3.22
C VAL A 363 -12.84 15.31 -3.20
N ALA A 364 -11.74 15.96 -2.80
CA ALA A 364 -11.61 17.41 -2.76
C ALA A 364 -11.66 18.03 -4.16
N ILE A 365 -10.87 17.53 -5.12
CA ILE A 365 -10.93 18.03 -6.51
C ILE A 365 -12.31 17.76 -7.13
N SER A 366 -12.98 16.64 -6.80
CA SER A 366 -14.33 16.34 -7.29
C SER A 366 -15.42 17.24 -6.69
N ARG A 367 -15.27 17.66 -5.43
CA ARG A 367 -16.17 18.65 -4.78
C ARG A 367 -15.90 20.07 -5.30
N PHE A 368 -14.64 20.47 -5.44
CA PHE A 368 -14.23 21.75 -6.03
C PHE A 368 -14.89 21.98 -7.40
N HIS A 369 -14.83 21.02 -8.33
CA HIS A 369 -15.49 21.13 -9.64
C HIS A 369 -17.01 21.31 -9.55
N ARG A 370 -17.66 20.89 -8.46
CA ARG A 370 -19.10 21.11 -8.23
C ARG A 370 -19.40 22.47 -7.58
N LEU A 371 -18.46 23.00 -6.79
CA LEU A 371 -18.58 24.32 -6.15
C LEU A 371 -18.33 25.45 -7.17
N ALA A 372 -17.29 25.31 -7.99
CA ALA A 372 -16.92 26.29 -9.02
C ALA A 372 -17.62 26.05 -10.38
N ALA A 373 -18.66 25.20 -10.44
CA ALA A 373 -19.27 24.70 -11.69
C ALA A 373 -19.87 25.76 -12.64
N GLY A 374 -20.04 27.01 -12.18
CA GLY A 374 -20.51 28.14 -12.98
C GLY A 374 -19.47 29.24 -13.20
N GLU A 375 -18.19 28.98 -12.89
CA GLU A 375 -17.12 29.98 -12.89
C GLU A 375 -16.14 29.74 -14.06
N MET A 376 -15.90 30.77 -14.86
CA MET A 376 -14.96 30.75 -15.99
C MET A 376 -13.56 31.14 -15.53
N ASN A 377 -12.53 30.56 -16.16
CA ASN A 377 -11.11 30.92 -15.95
C ASN A 377 -10.61 30.79 -14.49
N VAL A 378 -11.11 29.80 -13.75
CA VAL A 378 -10.76 29.57 -12.34
C VAL A 378 -9.32 29.09 -12.20
N SER A 379 -8.56 29.69 -11.29
CA SER A 379 -7.24 29.22 -10.87
C SER A 379 -7.31 28.49 -9.53
N VAL A 380 -6.73 27.28 -9.46
CA VAL A 380 -6.70 26.45 -8.26
C VAL A 380 -5.29 25.94 -7.96
N HIS A 381 -4.86 26.10 -6.71
CA HIS A 381 -3.65 25.46 -6.20
C HIS A 381 -4.01 24.14 -5.50
N ILE A 382 -3.25 23.09 -5.81
CA ILE A 382 -3.38 21.73 -5.30
C ILE A 382 -2.16 21.43 -4.42
N ASP A 383 -2.34 21.33 -3.12
CA ASP A 383 -1.23 21.02 -2.22
C ASP A 383 -0.71 19.58 -2.35
N ASN A 384 0.45 19.34 -1.76
CA ASN A 384 1.13 18.05 -1.80
C ASN A 384 0.24 16.91 -1.23
N LEU A 385 -0.50 17.15 -0.13
CA LEU A 385 -1.41 16.13 0.42
C LEU A 385 -2.57 15.81 -0.55
N SER A 386 -3.14 16.81 -1.22
CA SER A 386 -4.16 16.63 -2.26
C SER A 386 -3.62 15.83 -3.43
N ALA A 387 -2.46 16.22 -3.97
CA ALA A 387 -1.76 15.53 -5.05
C ALA A 387 -1.48 14.06 -4.71
N GLN A 388 -0.91 13.77 -3.54
CA GLN A 388 -0.60 12.41 -3.11
C GLN A 388 -1.84 11.54 -2.82
N SER A 389 -3.01 12.13 -2.62
CA SER A 389 -4.20 11.45 -2.11
C SER A 389 -5.43 11.42 -3.03
N GLY A 390 -5.26 11.70 -4.33
CA GLY A 390 -6.25 11.30 -5.33
C GLY A 390 -6.40 12.20 -6.54
N VAL A 391 -5.70 13.34 -6.60
CA VAL A 391 -5.72 14.22 -7.77
C VAL A 391 -4.84 13.63 -8.89
N SER A 392 -5.35 13.67 -10.13
CA SER A 392 -4.67 13.21 -11.34
C SER A 392 -4.99 14.15 -12.50
N ARG A 393 -4.23 14.07 -13.60
CA ARG A 393 -4.55 14.83 -14.83
C ARG A 393 -5.88 14.41 -15.47
N PHE A 394 -6.37 13.19 -15.21
CA PHE A 394 -7.75 12.80 -15.58
C PHE A 394 -8.83 13.47 -14.72
N ALA A 395 -8.50 13.96 -13.51
CA ALA A 395 -9.42 14.69 -12.63
C ALA A 395 -9.44 16.22 -12.88
N GLN A 396 -8.62 16.71 -13.82
CA GLN A 396 -8.68 18.07 -14.36
C GLN A 396 -9.70 18.07 -15.51
N ILE A 397 -10.94 18.50 -15.23
CA ILE A 397 -12.08 18.30 -16.13
C ILE A 397 -12.21 19.42 -17.16
N ASN A 398 -11.93 20.66 -16.75
CA ASN A 398 -12.17 21.86 -17.56
C ASN A 398 -10.86 22.32 -18.20
N SER A 399 -10.86 22.55 -19.52
CA SER A 399 -9.70 23.09 -20.25
C SER A 399 -9.31 24.49 -19.81
N ASP A 400 -10.30 25.28 -19.40
CA ASP A 400 -10.19 26.72 -19.21
C ASP A 400 -9.70 27.09 -17.80
N TRP A 401 -9.38 26.09 -16.96
CA TRP A 401 -9.01 26.27 -15.56
C TRP A 401 -7.53 25.95 -15.32
N THR A 402 -6.87 26.77 -14.51
CA THR A 402 -5.44 26.63 -14.20
C THR A 402 -5.24 25.81 -12.94
N TYR A 403 -4.82 24.55 -13.10
CA TYR A 403 -4.57 23.61 -12.00
C TYR A 403 -3.08 23.57 -11.61
N SER A 404 -2.65 24.41 -10.68
CA SER A 404 -1.27 24.45 -10.21
C SER A 404 -0.98 23.35 -9.17
N LYS A 405 0.12 22.63 -9.36
CA LYS A 405 0.72 21.68 -8.38
C LYS A 405 2.06 22.21 -7.83
N LEU A 406 2.36 23.50 -7.97
CA LEU A 406 3.67 24.08 -7.62
C LEU A 406 4.06 23.79 -6.15
N GLU A 407 5.13 23.02 -5.96
CA GLU A 407 5.64 22.68 -4.63
C GLU A 407 6.37 23.86 -3.99
N ASN A 408 6.61 23.75 -2.67
CA ASN A 408 7.38 24.70 -1.84
C ASN A 408 6.80 26.13 -1.68
N LEU A 409 5.61 26.42 -2.22
CA LEU A 409 4.88 27.65 -1.90
C LEU A 409 4.57 27.75 -0.40
N ARG A 410 4.93 28.90 0.18
CA ARG A 410 4.72 29.24 1.59
C ARG A 410 3.36 29.90 1.83
N PRO A 411 2.83 29.90 3.07
CA PRO A 411 1.52 30.50 3.38
C PRO A 411 1.46 32.03 3.20
N ASP A 412 2.63 32.67 3.13
CA ASP A 412 2.89 34.10 2.99
C ASP A 412 3.27 34.53 1.55
N ASP A 413 3.45 33.58 0.61
CA ASP A 413 3.80 33.91 -0.78
C ASP A 413 2.63 34.59 -1.51
N GLU A 414 2.89 35.77 -2.11
CA GLU A 414 1.91 36.46 -2.96
C GLU A 414 1.34 35.55 -4.07
N MET A 415 2.14 34.61 -4.59
CA MET A 415 1.69 33.68 -5.62
C MET A 415 0.55 32.79 -5.12
N LEU A 416 0.63 32.31 -3.87
CA LEU A 416 -0.43 31.51 -3.26
C LEU A 416 -1.70 32.33 -3.02
N HIS A 417 -1.57 33.64 -2.77
CA HIS A 417 -2.69 34.57 -2.61
C HIS A 417 -3.36 34.98 -3.93
N ARG A 418 -2.76 34.71 -5.09
CA ARG A 418 -3.34 35.06 -6.40
C ARG A 418 -4.40 34.05 -6.87
N PHE A 419 -4.31 32.79 -6.45
CA PHE A 419 -5.29 31.75 -6.80
C PHE A 419 -6.70 32.08 -6.31
N ASP A 420 -7.71 31.58 -7.02
CA ASP A 420 -9.12 31.75 -6.64
C ASP A 420 -9.57 30.68 -5.63
N TYR A 421 -8.95 29.50 -5.68
CA TYR A 421 -9.19 28.40 -4.76
C TYR A 421 -7.90 27.70 -4.32
N LEU A 422 -7.90 27.20 -3.08
CA LEU A 422 -6.82 26.37 -2.53
C LEU A 422 -7.38 25.03 -2.04
N LEU A 423 -6.75 23.94 -2.45
CA LEU A 423 -6.88 22.63 -1.80
C LEU A 423 -5.67 22.47 -0.88
N THR A 424 -5.85 22.60 0.44
CA THR A 424 -4.75 22.55 1.43
C THR A 424 -5.03 21.56 2.54
N GLU A 425 -3.99 20.93 3.08
CA GLU A 425 -4.07 20.12 4.31
C GLU A 425 -4.84 20.86 5.43
N ALA A 426 -5.77 20.13 6.04
CA ALA A 426 -6.52 20.60 7.20
C ALA A 426 -5.65 20.56 8.46
N GLN A 427 -5.23 21.74 8.91
CA GLN A 427 -4.53 21.97 10.18
C GLN A 427 -5.47 22.66 11.18
N ASP A 428 -5.09 22.68 12.46
CA ASP A 428 -5.85 23.39 13.49
C ASP A 428 -6.05 24.86 13.12
N LYS A 429 -7.24 25.41 13.40
CA LYS A 429 -7.61 26.80 13.06
C LYS A 429 -6.68 27.86 13.67
N TYR A 430 -5.93 27.49 14.70
CA TYR A 430 -4.95 28.33 15.38
C TYR A 430 -3.50 28.17 14.88
N SER A 431 -3.22 27.21 13.98
CA SER A 431 -1.93 27.09 13.28
C SER A 431 -1.63 28.36 12.49
N ASP A 432 -0.42 28.89 12.57
CA ASP A 432 -0.08 30.16 11.93
C ASP A 432 -0.21 30.11 10.40
N LYS A 433 0.08 28.95 9.77
CA LYS A 433 -0.26 28.68 8.36
C LYS A 433 -1.75 28.88 8.10
N MET A 434 -2.61 28.32 8.94
CA MET A 434 -4.07 28.42 8.78
C MET A 434 -4.58 29.83 9.07
N ARG A 435 -3.95 30.56 10.00
CA ARG A 435 -4.27 31.95 10.31
C ARG A 435 -3.93 32.90 9.17
N LEU A 436 -2.78 32.73 8.50
CA LEU A 436 -2.39 33.49 7.31
C LEU A 436 -3.36 33.21 6.15
N LEU A 437 -3.58 31.94 5.82
CA LEU A 437 -4.52 31.57 4.73
C LEU A 437 -5.96 32.04 5.00
N SER A 438 -6.41 32.07 6.27
CA SER A 438 -7.75 32.56 6.64
C SER A 438 -7.96 34.07 6.43
N GLN A 439 -6.88 34.85 6.23
CA GLN A 439 -6.95 36.29 5.93
C GLN A 439 -7.31 36.53 4.47
N THR A 440 -6.72 35.79 3.53
CA THR A 440 -6.95 35.96 2.09
C THR A 440 -8.02 35.04 1.53
N HIS A 441 -8.28 33.90 2.19
CA HIS A 441 -9.24 32.90 1.77
C HIS A 441 -10.22 32.52 2.91
N GLU A 442 -11.40 32.04 2.54
CA GLU A 442 -12.40 31.46 3.43
C GLU A 442 -12.51 29.95 3.21
N ILE A 443 -12.79 29.18 4.26
CA ILE A 443 -13.01 27.73 4.15
C ILE A 443 -14.46 27.50 3.72
N VAL A 444 -14.66 27.00 2.49
CA VAL A 444 -15.99 26.69 1.94
C VAL A 444 -16.44 25.30 2.33
N GLU A 445 -15.55 24.31 2.25
CA GLU A 445 -15.85 22.92 2.59
C GLU A 445 -14.62 22.21 3.18
N PHE A 446 -14.85 21.13 3.94
CA PHE A 446 -13.80 20.23 4.40
C PHE A 446 -14.03 18.81 3.90
N VAL A 447 -12.94 18.12 3.59
CA VAL A 447 -12.93 16.71 3.21
C VAL A 447 -12.29 15.90 4.32
N GLU A 448 -13.04 14.92 4.80
CA GLU A 448 -12.58 13.99 5.82
C GLU A 448 -11.74 12.84 5.22
N CYS A 449 -10.82 12.32 6.02
CA CYS A 449 -10.12 11.07 5.75
C CYS A 449 -10.03 10.18 6.99
N PHE A 450 -9.60 8.93 6.80
CA PHE A 450 -9.41 7.97 7.88
C PHE A 450 -8.48 8.51 8.99
N SER A 451 -8.92 8.40 10.25
CA SER A 451 -8.09 8.67 11.43
C SER A 451 -7.76 7.39 12.19
N SER A 452 -8.78 6.64 12.61
CA SER A 452 -8.59 5.48 13.49
C SER A 452 -9.81 4.56 13.52
N ILE A 453 -9.62 3.32 13.98
CA ILE A 453 -10.73 2.40 14.26
C ILE A 453 -11.06 2.53 15.76
N GLY A 454 -12.28 2.98 16.07
CA GLY A 454 -12.84 2.97 17.42
C GLY A 454 -13.70 1.73 17.65
N LEU A 455 -13.75 1.24 18.89
CA LEU A 455 -14.72 0.24 19.31
C LEU A 455 -15.96 0.93 19.90
N GLN A 456 -17.14 0.51 19.46
CA GLN A 456 -18.43 1.01 19.95
C GLN A 456 -19.26 -0.16 20.51
N TYR A 457 -19.07 -0.43 21.80
CA TYR A 457 -19.65 -1.60 22.49
C TYR A 457 -21.20 -1.62 22.60
N ARG A 458 -21.90 -0.61 22.08
CA ARG A 458 -23.37 -0.52 22.07
C ARG A 458 -24.02 -0.73 20.69
N SER A 459 -23.24 -1.06 19.65
CA SER A 459 -23.77 -1.31 18.29
C SER A 459 -23.51 -2.74 17.82
N VAL A 460 -24.46 -3.30 17.05
CA VAL A 460 -24.45 -4.68 16.52
C VAL A 460 -23.16 -4.99 15.72
N LEU A 461 -22.62 -3.98 15.04
CA LEU A 461 -21.23 -3.95 14.60
C LEU A 461 -20.42 -3.13 15.63
N PRO A 462 -19.49 -3.73 16.39
CA PRO A 462 -18.78 -3.03 17.47
C PRO A 462 -17.63 -2.15 16.97
N VAL A 463 -17.58 -1.83 15.68
CA VAL A 463 -16.44 -1.19 14.99
C VAL A 463 -16.92 0.10 14.31
N LYS A 464 -16.47 1.25 14.79
CA LYS A 464 -16.73 2.57 14.19
C LYS A 464 -15.44 3.12 13.57
N ILE A 465 -15.45 3.37 12.27
CA ILE A 465 -14.40 4.15 11.61
C ILE A 465 -14.52 5.58 12.13
N LYS A 466 -13.43 6.11 12.70
CA LYS A 466 -13.29 7.53 13.02
C LYS A 466 -12.59 8.21 11.85
N THR A 467 -13.22 9.25 11.33
CA THR A 467 -12.65 10.18 10.37
C THR A 467 -12.13 11.44 11.08
N ARG A 468 -11.33 12.24 10.37
CA ARG A 468 -10.93 13.60 10.75
C ARG A 468 -10.95 14.48 9.48
N PRO A 469 -11.13 15.82 9.57
CA PRO A 469 -10.83 16.69 8.43
C PRO A 469 -9.36 16.53 8.04
N CYS A 470 -9.09 16.40 6.74
CA CYS A 470 -7.73 16.20 6.21
C CYS A 470 -7.38 17.19 5.09
N ILE A 471 -8.36 17.72 4.36
CA ILE A 471 -8.16 18.77 3.35
C ILE A 471 -9.28 19.81 3.50
N PHE A 472 -8.94 21.09 3.41
CA PHE A 472 -9.89 22.19 3.27
C PHE A 472 -9.94 22.65 1.81
N ILE A 473 -11.15 22.89 1.33
CA ILE A 473 -11.42 23.61 0.08
C ILE A 473 -11.64 25.07 0.48
N MET A 474 -10.67 25.92 0.16
CA MET A 474 -10.74 27.35 0.45
C MET A 474 -11.00 28.15 -0.82
N ARG A 475 -11.78 29.22 -0.72
CA ARG A 475 -12.06 30.19 -1.80
C ARG A 475 -11.46 31.54 -1.43
N ARG A 476 -10.91 32.27 -2.38
CA ARG A 476 -10.38 33.62 -2.19
C ARG A 476 -11.49 34.60 -1.78
N ARG A 477 -11.20 35.46 -0.81
CA ARG A 477 -12.11 36.55 -0.39
C ARG A 477 -12.05 37.67 -1.42
N TYR A 478 -13.18 37.92 -2.08
CA TYR A 478 -13.36 39.07 -2.95
C TYR A 478 -13.90 40.24 -2.11
N ASP A 479 -13.02 40.94 -1.39
CA ASP A 479 -13.40 42.13 -0.63
C ASP A 479 -13.81 43.26 -1.61
N LEU A 480 -15.13 43.44 -1.78
CA LEU A 480 -15.74 44.35 -2.77
C LEU A 480 -15.30 45.83 -2.67
N ALA A 481 -14.59 46.21 -1.60
CA ALA A 481 -14.05 47.56 -1.40
C ALA A 481 -12.61 47.74 -1.92
N GLY A 482 -11.82 46.67 -2.09
CA GLY A 482 -10.38 46.77 -2.35
C GLY A 482 -10.00 46.91 -3.83
N ASP A 483 -10.38 45.92 -4.65
CA ASP A 483 -9.82 45.77 -6.01
C ASP A 483 -10.22 46.87 -7.00
N ARG A 484 -11.25 47.68 -6.72
CA ARG A 484 -11.57 48.85 -7.55
C ARG A 484 -10.60 50.02 -7.37
N LEU A 485 -10.06 50.24 -6.18
CA LEU A 485 -9.09 51.33 -5.95
C LEU A 485 -7.69 50.96 -6.44
N ARG A 486 -7.31 49.67 -6.34
CA ARG A 486 -5.98 49.21 -6.76
C ARG A 486 -5.76 49.32 -8.27
N TRP A 487 -6.80 49.13 -9.09
CA TRP A 487 -6.68 49.23 -10.55
C TRP A 487 -6.73 50.65 -11.12
N SER A 488 -7.38 51.61 -10.47
CA SER A 488 -7.25 53.03 -10.85
C SER A 488 -5.83 53.56 -10.60
N ALA A 489 -5.20 53.15 -9.49
CA ALA A 489 -3.86 53.63 -9.10
C ALA A 489 -2.72 53.16 -10.01
N VAL A 490 -2.96 52.17 -10.89
CA VAL A 490 -1.99 51.66 -11.88
C VAL A 490 -2.19 52.30 -13.26
N LEU A 491 -3.32 52.98 -13.49
CA LEU A 491 -3.67 53.57 -14.79
C LEU A 491 -3.59 55.11 -14.79
N ASP A 492 -3.94 55.80 -13.70
CA ASP A 492 -3.87 57.27 -13.58
C ASP A 492 -2.56 57.76 -12.90
N GLY A 493 -1.44 57.13 -13.25
CA GLY A 493 -0.11 57.34 -12.63
C GLY A 493 0.72 58.52 -13.14
N SER A 494 0.11 59.63 -13.61
CA SER A 494 0.86 60.81 -14.08
C SER A 494 1.57 61.54 -12.93
N GLY A 495 2.90 61.60 -12.95
CA GLY A 495 3.70 61.98 -11.77
C GLY A 495 4.03 63.47 -11.59
N ALA A 496 4.58 63.81 -10.42
CA ALA A 496 5.21 65.10 -10.13
C ALA A 496 6.20 65.05 -8.94
N GLY A 497 7.51 65.10 -9.22
CA GLY A 497 8.57 65.68 -8.36
C GLY A 497 8.98 64.97 -7.06
N ALA A 498 10.21 65.15 -6.56
CA ALA A 498 11.40 65.77 -7.16
C ALA A 498 12.69 65.34 -6.42
N ALA A 499 13.81 65.23 -7.14
CA ALA A 499 15.16 65.16 -6.59
C ALA A 499 16.14 65.83 -7.58
N VAL A 500 17.20 66.48 -7.08
CA VAL A 500 18.02 67.44 -7.82
C VAL A 500 19.22 66.78 -8.51
N GLU A 501 19.61 67.26 -9.70
CA GLU A 501 20.78 66.81 -10.46
C GLU A 501 22.13 67.32 -9.90
N PRO A 502 23.27 66.94 -10.52
CA PRO A 502 23.84 67.89 -11.49
C PRO A 502 24.45 67.28 -12.77
N GLU A 503 23.95 67.72 -13.92
CA GLU A 503 24.65 68.23 -15.14
C GLU A 503 25.87 67.48 -15.79
N PRO A 504 26.12 67.64 -17.11
CA PRO A 504 26.70 66.57 -17.93
C PRO A 504 27.98 66.91 -18.72
N THR A 505 28.58 65.90 -19.38
CA THR A 505 29.29 65.92 -20.69
C THR A 505 29.92 64.52 -20.95
N GLY A 506 30.01 63.96 -22.16
CA GLY A 506 29.42 64.30 -23.46
C GLY A 506 30.18 63.62 -24.62
N SER A 507 29.50 63.23 -25.72
CA SER A 507 30.07 62.66 -26.99
C SER A 507 30.71 61.24 -26.87
N VAL A 508 30.92 60.41 -27.92
CA VAL A 508 30.43 60.31 -29.32
C VAL A 508 30.70 58.89 -29.89
N SER A 509 29.81 58.39 -30.77
CA SER A 509 29.92 57.30 -31.78
C SER A 509 30.78 56.01 -31.61
N LEU A 510 30.16 54.88 -31.99
CA LEU A 510 30.68 53.78 -32.83
C LEU A 510 32.04 53.11 -32.50
N HIS A 511 32.01 51.80 -32.23
CA HIS A 511 32.28 50.79 -33.29
C HIS A 511 31.82 49.38 -32.90
N ASP A 512 31.63 48.52 -33.91
CA ASP A 512 31.46 47.07 -33.79
C ASP A 512 32.83 46.37 -33.68
N GLU A 513 32.90 45.22 -33.00
CA GLU A 513 33.87 44.15 -33.29
C GLU A 513 33.37 42.81 -32.70
N GLU A 514 33.39 41.75 -33.52
CA GLU A 514 33.18 40.35 -33.14
C GLU A 514 34.55 39.66 -33.15
N GLU A 515 34.89 38.86 -32.13
CA GLU A 515 35.96 37.86 -32.27
C GLU A 515 35.75 36.68 -31.30
N GLU A 516 36.14 35.49 -31.77
CA GLU A 516 36.23 34.22 -31.01
C GLU A 516 37.65 34.17 -30.34
N GLU A 517 38.15 33.19 -29.60
CA GLU A 517 37.92 31.73 -29.53
C GLU A 517 38.60 31.15 -28.25
N GLU A 518 38.41 29.86 -27.96
CA GLU A 518 39.23 28.91 -27.15
C GLU A 518 39.75 29.21 -25.69
N ASP A 519 39.20 28.43 -24.75
CA ASP A 519 39.84 27.52 -23.77
C ASP A 519 41.29 27.73 -23.23
N GLU A 520 41.45 27.62 -21.90
CA GLU A 520 42.61 26.97 -21.27
C GLU A 520 42.21 26.32 -19.92
N GLU A 521 42.79 25.15 -19.57
CA GLU A 521 42.49 24.38 -18.36
C GLU A 521 43.50 24.68 -17.22
N GLU A 522 43.07 24.70 -15.94
CA GLU A 522 43.93 24.28 -14.82
C GLU A 522 43.11 23.87 -13.57
N GLU A 523 43.71 23.06 -12.70
CA GLU A 523 43.08 22.42 -11.52
C GLU A 523 43.40 23.17 -10.21
N GLU A 524 42.55 23.06 -9.17
CA GLU A 524 42.90 22.45 -7.85
C GLU A 524 41.92 22.78 -6.68
N GLU A 525 41.63 21.70 -5.94
CA GLU A 525 41.35 21.57 -4.49
C GLU A 525 40.20 22.30 -3.74
N GLU A 526 39.90 21.71 -2.58
CA GLU A 526 38.70 21.83 -1.76
C GLU A 526 38.70 23.08 -0.84
N ASN A 527 37.52 23.48 -0.36
CA ASN A 527 37.31 23.71 1.09
C ASN A 527 35.80 23.68 1.45
N ASP A 528 35.45 22.92 2.48
CA ASP A 528 34.07 22.70 2.95
C ASP A 528 33.62 23.76 3.97
N ALA A 529 32.37 24.24 3.86
CA ALA A 529 31.74 25.09 4.88
C ALA A 529 30.19 25.00 4.89
N VAL A 530 29.68 23.82 5.24
CA VAL A 530 28.60 23.58 6.24
C VAL A 530 27.47 24.63 6.40
N GLU A 531 26.23 24.19 6.23
CA GLU A 531 25.16 24.51 7.21
C GLU A 531 24.15 23.34 7.36
N THR A 532 24.49 22.37 8.21
CA THR A 532 23.66 21.18 8.51
C THR A 532 22.93 21.34 9.84
N ILE A 533 21.59 21.35 9.81
CA ILE A 533 20.77 21.39 11.04
C ILE A 533 20.52 19.94 11.52
N GLU A 534 21.41 19.43 12.37
CA GLU A 534 21.20 18.16 13.07
C GLU A 534 20.20 18.28 14.24
N LYS A 535 19.66 17.14 14.67
CA LYS A 535 18.86 17.02 15.90
C LYS A 535 19.44 15.91 16.76
N GLU A 536 20.03 16.29 17.89
CA GLU A 536 20.60 15.34 18.84
C GLU A 536 19.52 14.47 19.53
N PRO A 537 19.85 13.22 19.90
CA PRO A 537 19.07 12.42 20.83
C PRO A 537 19.33 12.86 22.30
N PRO A 538 18.40 12.62 23.24
CA PRO A 538 18.64 12.88 24.66
C PRO A 538 19.72 11.93 25.21
N GLY A 539 20.65 12.49 25.98
CA GLY A 539 21.79 11.78 26.57
C GLY A 539 21.45 10.85 27.73
N GLN A 540 22.51 10.27 28.29
CA GLN A 540 22.49 9.35 29.42
C GLN A 540 23.56 9.82 30.42
N ASP A 541 23.18 10.03 31.68
CA ASP A 541 24.03 10.66 32.69
C ASP A 541 25.10 9.68 33.24
N ASP A 542 26.36 10.11 33.26
CA ASP A 542 27.47 9.54 34.05
C ASP A 542 28.40 10.72 34.44
N ASP A 543 28.83 10.78 35.71
CA ASP A 543 29.81 11.74 36.27
C ASP A 543 30.46 11.06 37.51
N PRO A 544 31.66 11.45 37.98
CA PRO A 544 32.79 10.52 37.87
C PRO A 544 33.58 10.31 39.19
N ASP A 545 34.58 9.42 39.19
CA ASP A 545 35.80 9.67 39.98
C ASP A 545 37.06 8.90 39.55
N ALA A 546 38.17 9.64 39.53
CA ALA A 546 39.61 9.35 39.68
C ALA A 546 40.32 8.01 39.32
N ALA A 547 41.59 8.21 38.90
CA ALA A 547 42.83 7.47 39.24
C ALA A 547 43.51 6.55 38.21
N ASP A 548 44.75 6.96 37.89
CA ASP A 548 45.76 6.42 36.96
C ASP A 548 46.40 5.04 37.28
N VAL A 549 47.31 4.62 36.38
CA VAL A 549 48.64 3.96 36.61
C VAL A 549 48.89 2.65 35.82
N ASP A 550 49.86 2.72 34.87
CA ASP A 550 50.74 1.65 34.31
C ASP A 550 50.14 0.37 33.68
N SER A 551 50.84 -0.38 32.80
CA SER A 551 52.09 -0.14 32.01
C SER A 551 52.10 -1.05 30.76
N ALA A 552 53.16 -0.99 29.94
CA ALA A 552 53.29 -1.73 28.66
C ALA A 552 53.74 -3.20 28.81
N GLU A 553 53.50 -4.03 27.77
CA GLU A 553 54.58 -4.66 26.97
C GLU A 553 54.06 -5.44 25.72
N GLU A 554 54.94 -6.17 25.02
CA GLU A 554 54.88 -6.44 23.58
C GLU A 554 54.77 -7.95 23.16
N GLU A 555 54.81 -8.19 21.85
CA GLU A 555 55.20 -9.41 21.11
C GLU A 555 54.34 -10.71 21.01
N LYS A 556 53.85 -10.93 19.78
CA LYS A 556 54.18 -12.03 18.83
C LYS A 556 54.31 -13.51 19.35
N ARG A 557 53.32 -14.33 18.93
CA ARG A 557 53.42 -15.65 18.22
C ARG A 557 54.62 -16.61 18.48
N PRO A 558 54.33 -17.90 18.77
CA PRO A 558 55.00 -19.00 18.03
C PRO A 558 54.10 -20.16 17.56
N GLU A 559 54.68 -21.11 16.82
CA GLU A 559 54.04 -22.32 16.24
C GLU A 559 54.61 -23.65 16.77
N LYS A 560 53.98 -24.78 16.35
CA LYS A 560 54.43 -26.21 16.37
C LYS A 560 53.96 -27.01 17.61
N ARG A 561 53.79 -28.35 17.59
CA ARG A 561 54.23 -29.39 16.62
C ARG A 561 53.39 -30.71 16.69
N LYS A 562 53.10 -31.29 15.51
CA LYS A 562 52.91 -32.73 15.15
C LYS A 562 52.64 -33.81 16.24
N ARG A 563 51.68 -34.71 15.95
CA ARG A 563 51.96 -36.15 15.69
C ARG A 563 50.90 -36.83 14.81
N SER A 564 51.17 -38.04 14.33
CA SER A 564 50.46 -38.72 13.23
C SER A 564 50.44 -40.25 13.38
N LEU A 565 49.42 -40.93 12.86
CA LEU A 565 49.42 -42.38 12.57
C LEU A 565 48.85 -42.67 11.16
N PHE A 566 49.13 -43.86 10.61
CA PHE A 566 49.24 -44.07 9.16
C PHE A 566 48.80 -45.49 8.73
N THR A 567 47.83 -45.62 7.82
CA THR A 567 47.58 -46.82 6.98
C THR A 567 46.67 -46.44 5.80
N LYS A 568 47.20 -46.15 4.60
CA LYS A 568 47.53 -47.09 3.50
C LYS A 568 46.32 -47.79 2.84
N VAL A 569 46.03 -47.35 1.61
CA VAL A 569 45.23 -48.02 0.56
C VAL A 569 46.19 -48.54 -0.52
N PRO A 570 45.81 -49.57 -1.31
CA PRO A 570 46.17 -49.54 -2.73
C PRO A 570 44.99 -49.86 -3.67
N HIS A 571 44.90 -49.11 -4.78
CA HIS A 571 44.02 -49.42 -5.92
C HIS A 571 44.49 -50.65 -6.71
N ARG A 572 43.60 -51.20 -7.54
CA ARG A 572 44.00 -51.85 -8.80
C ARG A 572 43.00 -51.52 -9.92
N THR A 573 43.51 -51.27 -11.12
CA THR A 573 42.75 -50.89 -12.31
C THR A 573 43.24 -51.67 -13.54
N HIS A 574 42.32 -52.03 -14.46
CA HIS A 574 42.49 -52.33 -15.91
C HIS A 574 41.28 -53.17 -16.41
N ARG A 575 41.00 -53.38 -17.70
CA ARG A 575 40.99 -52.52 -18.92
C ARG A 575 40.43 -53.34 -20.12
N ARG A 576 39.23 -53.01 -20.62
CA ARG A 576 38.63 -53.34 -21.95
C ARG A 576 39.04 -54.63 -22.72
N LYS A 577 38.03 -55.47 -23.04
CA LYS A 577 37.67 -56.09 -24.36
C LYS A 577 36.47 -57.05 -24.14
N ALA A 578 35.68 -57.53 -25.10
CA ALA A 578 35.09 -57.02 -26.35
C ALA A 578 34.19 -58.16 -26.94
N ALA A 579 33.17 -57.84 -27.77
CA ALA A 579 32.13 -58.77 -28.29
C ALA A 579 31.16 -59.34 -27.22
N GLY A 580 29.92 -59.75 -27.54
CA GLY A 580 29.15 -59.61 -28.80
C GLY A 580 27.76 -60.29 -28.73
N SER A 581 26.94 -60.11 -29.78
CA SER A 581 25.60 -60.71 -30.02
C SER A 581 24.34 -60.14 -29.32
N VAL A 582 23.20 -60.34 -30.01
CA VAL A 582 21.83 -59.76 -29.99
C VAL A 582 21.01 -60.71 -30.92
N PRO A 583 19.65 -60.85 -30.95
CA PRO A 583 18.51 -60.20 -30.27
C PRO A 583 17.83 -61.24 -29.30
N PRO A 584 16.50 -61.50 -29.15
CA PRO A 584 15.26 -60.87 -29.66
C PRO A 584 14.08 -60.69 -28.67
N LEU A 585 12.97 -60.19 -29.21
CA LEU A 585 11.65 -60.01 -28.56
C LEU A 585 10.64 -61.11 -29.03
N PRO A 586 9.55 -61.36 -28.27
CA PRO A 586 8.36 -62.04 -28.79
C PRO A 586 7.55 -61.16 -29.76
N LYS A 587 6.75 -61.77 -30.65
CA LYS A 587 5.82 -61.10 -31.58
C LYS A 587 4.37 -61.57 -31.40
N LEU A 588 3.42 -60.76 -31.90
CA LEU A 588 1.97 -61.01 -31.91
C LEU A 588 1.54 -62.24 -32.74
N ARG A 589 0.29 -62.68 -32.57
CA ARG A 589 -0.46 -63.50 -33.55
C ARG A 589 -1.76 -62.77 -34.01
N ARG A 590 -2.24 -63.10 -35.22
CA ARG A 590 -3.48 -62.61 -35.90
C ARG A 590 -4.76 -62.80 -35.02
N VAL A 591 -5.99 -62.37 -35.32
CA VAL A 591 -6.71 -61.78 -36.50
C VAL A 591 -7.97 -61.06 -35.96
N GLY A 592 -8.51 -59.95 -36.50
CA GLY A 592 -8.07 -59.03 -37.57
C GLY A 592 -9.05 -58.88 -38.75
N GLY A 593 -10.06 -57.99 -38.66
CA GLY A 593 -11.12 -57.83 -39.68
C GLY A 593 -11.48 -56.38 -40.07
N ARG A 594 -11.84 -56.19 -41.35
CA ARG A 594 -12.38 -54.99 -42.04
C ARG A 594 -13.78 -54.57 -41.52
N LEU A 595 -14.39 -53.40 -41.79
CA LEU A 595 -14.24 -52.39 -42.87
C LEU A 595 -14.70 -50.96 -42.39
N GLN A 596 -14.56 -49.93 -43.23
CA GLN A 596 -15.12 -48.56 -43.17
C GLN A 596 -16.29 -48.44 -44.21
N PRO A 597 -17.03 -47.31 -44.45
CA PRO A 597 -16.88 -45.91 -43.98
C PRO A 597 -18.19 -45.10 -43.62
N SER A 598 -18.01 -43.84 -43.17
CA SER A 598 -18.77 -42.59 -43.51
C SER A 598 -20.25 -42.32 -43.14
N LEU A 599 -20.56 -41.00 -43.09
CA LEU A 599 -21.85 -40.29 -42.95
C LEU A 599 -22.50 -40.31 -41.53
N GLN A 600 -23.07 -39.26 -40.92
CA GLN A 600 -23.38 -37.82 -41.20
C GLN A 600 -24.89 -37.50 -41.37
N GLY A 601 -25.43 -36.68 -40.44
CA GLY A 601 -26.85 -36.32 -40.33
C GLY A 601 -27.68 -37.39 -39.57
N ALA A 602 -28.79 -37.07 -38.92
CA ALA A 602 -29.32 -35.79 -38.44
C ALA A 602 -30.28 -36.08 -37.25
N ASP A 603 -30.57 -35.08 -36.41
CA ASP A 603 -31.55 -35.19 -35.32
C ASP A 603 -32.81 -34.39 -35.73
N ASP A 604 -33.98 -35.04 -35.75
CA ASP A 604 -35.30 -34.42 -35.97
C ASP A 604 -36.21 -34.67 -34.74
N ASP A 605 -36.59 -33.59 -34.06
CA ASP A 605 -37.93 -33.19 -33.52
C ASP A 605 -38.89 -34.18 -32.78
N ASP A 606 -40.07 -33.60 -32.40
CA ASP A 606 -41.24 -34.12 -31.66
C ASP A 606 -40.99 -34.51 -30.16
N ASP A 607 -41.43 -33.79 -29.11
CA ASP A 607 -42.61 -32.94 -28.76
C ASP A 607 -43.76 -33.73 -28.06
N ASP A 608 -44.82 -33.03 -27.60
CA ASP A 608 -46.05 -33.50 -26.90
C ASP A 608 -45.95 -33.98 -25.41
N ASP A 609 -46.95 -33.81 -24.53
CA ASP A 609 -47.99 -32.77 -24.35
C ASP A 609 -48.68 -32.93 -22.95
N ARG A 610 -49.49 -31.93 -22.53
CA ARG A 610 -50.61 -31.96 -21.57
C ARG A 610 -50.33 -32.15 -20.06
N SER A 611 -51.26 -31.76 -19.15
CA SER A 611 -52.05 -30.52 -18.89
C SER A 611 -53.05 -30.79 -17.73
N SER A 612 -53.84 -29.77 -17.29
CA SER A 612 -54.92 -29.79 -16.25
C SER A 612 -54.46 -30.01 -14.78
N SER A 613 -54.70 -29.16 -13.76
CA SER A 613 -55.88 -28.40 -13.21
C SER A 613 -56.81 -29.26 -12.33
N SER A 614 -57.47 -28.87 -11.21
CA SER A 614 -57.66 -27.64 -10.36
C SER A 614 -58.66 -28.03 -9.20
N THR A 615 -59.05 -27.37 -8.08
CA THR A 615 -58.90 -26.13 -7.25
C THR A 615 -59.80 -26.33 -5.96
N ASN A 616 -60.08 -25.47 -4.93
CA ASN A 616 -59.79 -24.07 -4.54
C ASN A 616 -60.08 -23.79 -3.01
N GLN A 617 -59.23 -22.99 -2.33
CA GLN A 617 -59.58 -21.86 -1.41
C GLN A 617 -60.49 -22.05 -0.14
N PRO A 618 -61.08 -21.00 0.54
CA PRO A 618 -60.41 -20.25 1.66
C PRO A 618 -61.31 -19.76 2.85
N SER A 619 -60.73 -19.03 3.84
CA SER A 619 -61.35 -17.95 4.71
C SER A 619 -60.34 -17.45 5.79
N THR A 620 -59.89 -16.17 5.92
CA THR A 620 -60.48 -14.88 6.41
C THR A 620 -60.76 -14.81 7.93
N VAL A 621 -60.39 -13.76 8.73
CA VAL A 621 -60.94 -12.36 8.78
C VAL A 621 -60.08 -11.39 9.68
N LYS A 622 -59.99 -10.08 9.28
CA LYS A 622 -59.88 -8.73 9.99
C LYS A 622 -59.40 -8.55 11.47
N ASP A 623 -58.95 -7.37 12.01
CA ASP A 623 -58.56 -6.00 11.52
C ASP A 623 -57.84 -5.10 12.62
N ALA A 624 -57.16 -4.01 12.19
CA ALA A 624 -57.07 -2.59 12.67
C ALA A 624 -56.64 -2.07 14.10
N GLU A 625 -55.65 -1.15 14.08
CA GLU A 625 -55.51 0.22 14.70
C GLU A 625 -55.42 0.55 16.24
N ALA A 626 -54.84 1.74 16.51
CA ALA A 626 -54.84 2.62 17.71
C ALA A 626 -53.68 2.58 18.77
N GLU A 627 -53.61 3.63 19.61
CA GLU A 627 -52.44 4.14 20.38
C GLU A 627 -52.73 4.35 21.91
N GLU A 628 -51.78 4.98 22.65
CA GLU A 628 -51.86 5.54 24.04
C GLU A 628 -52.01 4.54 25.23
N GLU A 629 -51.66 4.85 26.50
CA GLU A 629 -50.54 5.61 27.14
C GLU A 629 -50.50 5.21 28.67
N VAL A 630 -49.95 6.04 29.60
CA VAL A 630 -49.99 5.92 31.09
C VAL A 630 -49.04 4.82 31.67
N GLU A 631 -48.00 5.08 32.49
CA GLU A 631 -47.93 5.62 33.89
C GLU A 631 -48.50 4.61 34.95
N ASP A 632 -47.97 4.42 36.17
CA ASP A 632 -46.76 4.98 36.83
C ASP A 632 -46.28 4.12 38.03
N ASP A 633 -45.22 4.61 38.70
CA ASP A 633 -44.89 4.50 40.16
C ASP A 633 -44.48 3.19 40.89
N GLU A 634 -43.37 3.33 41.64
CA GLU A 634 -43.10 3.01 43.08
C GLU A 634 -43.34 1.58 43.67
N GLU A 635 -42.77 1.15 44.81
CA GLU A 635 -41.89 1.79 45.84
C GLU A 635 -40.83 0.77 46.41
N GLU A 636 -40.20 1.08 47.56
CA GLU A 636 -39.08 0.32 48.17
C GLU A 636 -39.47 -0.67 49.32
N GLN A 637 -38.43 -1.16 50.03
CA GLN A 637 -38.40 -1.71 51.40
C GLN A 637 -38.93 -3.16 51.58
N GLU A 638 -38.13 -4.13 52.05
CA GLU A 638 -37.33 -4.29 53.30
C GLU A 638 -38.08 -5.07 54.40
N GLU A 639 -37.76 -6.36 54.51
CA GLU A 639 -37.66 -7.15 55.76
C GLU A 639 -36.91 -8.46 55.41
N GLY A 640 -36.25 -9.19 56.30
CA GLY A 640 -36.13 -9.03 57.76
C GLY A 640 -35.90 -10.39 58.43
N GLY A 641 -34.69 -10.97 58.36
CA GLY A 641 -34.47 -12.35 58.82
C GLY A 641 -33.02 -12.72 59.14
N ALA A 642 -32.68 -12.76 60.43
CA ALA A 642 -31.34 -13.12 60.90
C ALA A 642 -31.19 -14.64 61.16
N GLY A 643 -30.10 -15.24 60.69
CA GLY A 643 -29.73 -16.63 60.96
C GLY A 643 -28.21 -16.82 60.85
N ALA A 644 -27.54 -17.11 61.96
CA ALA A 644 -26.08 -17.07 62.02
C ALA A 644 -25.40 -18.39 61.60
N SER A 645 -24.27 -18.31 60.89
CA SER A 645 -22.99 -18.75 61.48
C SER A 645 -21.73 -18.47 60.62
N ARG A 646 -20.65 -18.17 61.36
CA ARG A 646 -19.21 -18.37 61.03
C ARG A 646 -18.55 -17.57 59.89
N SER A 647 -17.37 -17.06 60.22
CA SER A 647 -16.61 -16.07 59.48
C SER A 647 -15.57 -16.68 58.52
N ALA A 648 -15.56 -16.19 57.28
CA ALA A 648 -14.45 -16.38 56.33
C ALA A 648 -14.15 -15.11 55.48
N GLY A 649 -14.73 -13.95 55.83
CA GLY A 649 -14.70 -12.72 55.00
C GLY A 649 -13.50 -11.78 55.18
N GLY A 650 -12.58 -12.06 56.11
CA GLY A 650 -11.61 -11.06 56.61
C GLY A 650 -10.48 -10.62 55.67
N LYS A 651 -10.25 -11.29 54.53
CA LYS A 651 -9.09 -11.01 53.64
C LYS A 651 -9.43 -10.42 52.26
N TYR A 652 -10.70 -10.41 51.84
CA TYR A 652 -11.09 -9.85 50.54
C TYR A 652 -11.52 -8.37 50.62
N THR A 653 -12.23 -7.99 51.67
CA THR A 653 -12.77 -6.63 51.85
C THR A 653 -11.69 -5.56 51.95
N GLY A 654 -10.64 -5.80 52.73
CA GLY A 654 -9.52 -4.87 52.89
C GLY A 654 -8.78 -4.59 51.57
N LYS A 655 -8.60 -5.61 50.73
CA LYS A 655 -7.89 -5.48 49.45
C LYS A 655 -8.69 -4.66 48.44
N LEU A 656 -9.99 -4.94 48.31
CA LEU A 656 -10.93 -4.14 47.52
C LEU A 656 -11.02 -2.69 48.00
N LYS A 657 -11.05 -2.44 49.32
CA LYS A 657 -11.09 -1.07 49.87
C LYS A 657 -9.79 -0.30 49.61
N LEU A 658 -8.65 -0.99 49.54
CA LEU A 658 -7.35 -0.41 49.18
C LEU A 658 -7.24 -0.10 47.67
N GLU A 659 -7.69 -1.01 46.81
CA GLU A 659 -7.72 -0.81 45.35
C GLU A 659 -8.71 0.30 44.95
N ALA A 660 -9.90 0.36 45.56
CA ALA A 660 -10.85 1.46 45.39
C ALA A 660 -10.25 2.81 45.83
N ARG A 661 -9.57 2.88 46.99
CA ARG A 661 -8.87 4.10 47.44
C ARG A 661 -7.76 4.52 46.47
N LYS A 662 -7.00 3.57 45.89
CA LYS A 662 -6.00 3.86 44.85
C LYS A 662 -6.64 4.43 43.58
N LEU A 663 -7.69 3.80 43.06
CA LEU A 663 -8.40 4.26 41.86
C LEU A 663 -8.98 5.67 42.05
N ILE A 664 -9.58 5.96 43.22
CA ILE A 664 -10.09 7.30 43.54
C ILE A 664 -8.95 8.34 43.64
N LYS A 665 -7.78 7.98 44.20
CA LYS A 665 -6.61 8.89 44.25
C LYS A 665 -6.02 9.11 42.84
N GLU A 666 -5.98 8.09 41.99
CA GLU A 666 -5.55 8.18 40.59
C GLU A 666 -6.52 9.02 39.72
N GLU A 667 -7.83 8.86 39.90
CA GLU A 667 -8.83 9.65 39.18
C GLU A 667 -8.85 11.12 39.64
N LYS A 668 -8.70 11.39 40.95
CA LYS A 668 -8.47 12.77 41.44
C LYS A 668 -7.21 13.38 40.84
N MET A 669 -6.09 12.64 40.78
CA MET A 669 -4.86 13.12 40.13
C MET A 669 -5.06 13.40 38.63
N ARG A 670 -5.74 12.51 37.89
CA ARG A 670 -6.08 12.78 36.48
C ARG A 670 -6.95 14.04 36.32
N ARG A 671 -7.94 14.26 37.19
CA ARG A 671 -8.79 15.46 37.16
C ARG A 671 -8.05 16.76 37.51
N MET A 672 -7.03 16.72 38.38
CA MET A 672 -6.17 17.89 38.62
C MET A 672 -5.20 18.13 37.46
N ALA A 673 -4.55 17.08 36.95
CA ALA A 673 -3.67 17.18 35.78
C ALA A 673 -4.39 17.72 34.54
N SER A 674 -5.67 17.36 34.33
CA SER A 674 -6.49 17.91 33.23
C SER A 674 -6.91 19.37 33.39
N LYS A 675 -6.61 20.04 34.52
CA LYS A 675 -6.96 21.44 34.79
C LYS A 675 -5.77 22.40 34.79
N LEU A 676 -4.54 21.90 34.78
CA LEU A 676 -3.32 22.71 34.89
C LEU A 676 -2.68 22.91 33.50
N THR A 677 -2.83 24.11 32.94
CA THR A 677 -2.15 24.51 31.70
C THR A 677 -0.76 25.07 32.01
N ARG A 678 0.10 25.18 30.98
CA ARG A 678 1.54 25.51 31.14
C ARG A 678 1.82 26.79 31.95
N ALA A 679 0.89 27.75 31.95
CA ALA A 679 1.01 29.01 32.69
C ALA A 679 0.95 28.86 34.23
N SER A 680 0.19 27.90 34.76
CA SER A 680 0.08 27.73 36.23
C SER A 680 1.34 27.11 36.86
N PHE A 681 2.15 26.43 36.07
CA PHE A 681 3.41 25.84 36.56
C PHE A 681 4.54 26.88 36.68
N SER A 682 4.52 27.95 35.89
CA SER A 682 5.46 29.08 36.01
C SER A 682 5.19 30.00 37.21
N GLU A 683 3.97 30.02 37.74
CA GLU A 683 3.66 30.73 39.00
C GLU A 683 4.09 29.92 40.24
N ALA A 684 4.00 28.59 40.17
CA ALA A 684 4.35 27.69 41.29
C ALA A 684 5.83 27.29 41.33
N CYS A 685 6.53 27.28 40.20
CA CYS A 685 7.91 26.81 40.07
C CYS A 685 8.69 27.67 39.05
N ASN A 686 9.96 27.97 39.35
CA ASN A 686 10.85 28.56 38.35
C ASN A 686 11.35 27.48 37.38
N LEU A 687 10.67 27.35 36.24
CA LEU A 687 10.92 26.31 35.23
C LEU A 687 12.27 26.44 34.49
N ASP A 688 13.00 27.56 34.64
CA ASP A 688 14.34 27.73 34.07
C ASP A 688 15.43 26.99 34.89
N ARG A 689 15.08 26.45 36.08
CA ARG A 689 16.00 25.74 36.98
C ARG A 689 15.54 24.34 37.41
N MET A 690 14.35 23.89 37.00
CA MET A 690 13.82 22.57 37.34
C MET A 690 12.82 22.10 36.28
N SER A 691 12.84 20.81 35.95
CA SER A 691 11.92 20.27 34.94
C SER A 691 10.47 20.29 35.45
N MET A 692 9.51 20.35 34.52
CA MET A 692 8.08 20.22 34.85
C MET A 692 7.77 18.92 35.62
N LYS A 693 8.57 17.86 35.44
CA LYS A 693 8.43 16.58 36.14
C LYS A 693 8.85 16.68 37.61
N GLU A 694 9.89 17.45 37.92
CA GLU A 694 10.36 17.70 39.29
C GLU A 694 9.46 18.70 40.02
N CYS A 695 9.03 19.77 39.34
CA CYS A 695 8.02 20.69 39.87
C CYS A 695 6.73 19.95 40.25
N LEU A 696 6.21 19.09 39.35
CA LEU A 696 5.03 18.27 39.63
C LEU A 696 5.26 17.31 40.80
N LYS A 697 6.44 16.68 40.89
CA LYS A 697 6.78 15.81 42.03
C LYS A 697 6.80 16.60 43.33
N LYS A 698 7.48 17.76 43.37
CA LYS A 698 7.54 18.61 44.57
C LYS A 698 6.15 19.06 45.02
N LEU A 699 5.29 19.51 44.09
CA LEU A 699 3.91 19.89 44.40
C LEU A 699 3.05 18.70 44.92
N ILE A 700 3.39 17.46 44.54
CA ILE A 700 2.76 16.25 45.09
C ILE A 700 3.29 15.98 46.50
N ASP A 701 4.61 16.04 46.71
CA ASP A 701 5.26 15.77 48.00
C ASP A 701 4.85 16.84 49.05
N ASP A 702 4.86 18.13 48.70
CA ASP A 702 4.38 19.26 49.53
C ASP A 702 2.86 19.19 49.82
N SER A 703 2.08 18.47 49.00
CA SER A 703 0.66 18.18 49.25
C SER A 703 0.42 16.91 50.08
N GLY A 704 1.46 16.11 50.32
CA GLY A 704 1.44 14.93 51.17
C GLY A 704 1.62 15.30 52.63
N THR A 705 2.62 16.12 52.95
CA THR A 705 2.89 16.61 54.31
C THR A 705 1.68 17.34 54.91
N LEU A 706 1.03 18.20 54.14
CA LEU A 706 -0.20 18.90 54.52
C LEU A 706 -1.43 17.97 54.75
N ALA A 707 -1.36 16.70 54.36
CA ALA A 707 -2.38 15.71 54.68
C ALA A 707 -2.03 14.91 55.93
N ASP A 708 -0.75 14.57 56.12
CA ASP A 708 -0.28 13.86 57.30
C ASP A 708 -0.37 14.76 58.57
N GLU A 709 -0.07 16.06 58.46
CA GLU A 709 -0.26 17.05 59.55
C GLU A 709 -1.74 17.20 60.00
N LEU A 710 -2.70 16.91 59.12
CA LEU A 710 -4.15 17.00 59.42
C LEU A 710 -4.75 15.71 60.00
N ASP A 711 -4.10 14.55 59.83
CA ASP A 711 -4.48 13.30 60.47
C ASP A 711 -3.93 13.24 61.92
N ASP A 712 -2.76 13.83 62.20
CA ASP A 712 -2.19 13.90 63.57
C ASP A 712 -3.00 14.83 64.51
N GLU A 713 -3.51 15.99 64.05
CA GLU A 713 -4.38 16.86 64.87
C GLU A 713 -5.74 16.21 65.23
N GLN A 714 -6.12 15.09 64.61
CA GLN A 714 -7.36 14.36 64.90
C GLN A 714 -7.13 13.09 65.75
N GLY A 715 -5.89 12.83 66.19
CA GLY A 715 -5.53 11.65 66.99
C GLY A 715 -5.88 11.74 68.49
N GLU A 716 -5.74 12.91 69.12
CA GLU A 716 -5.94 13.10 70.57
C GLU A 716 -7.41 13.44 70.92
N GLY A 717 -8.36 12.59 70.50
CA GLY A 717 -9.79 12.94 70.41
C GLY A 717 -10.82 12.19 71.29
N ASP A 718 -10.59 10.94 71.70
CA ASP A 718 -11.42 10.26 72.72
C ASP A 718 -10.64 9.13 73.43
N GLY A 719 -10.49 9.26 74.76
CA GLY A 719 -9.62 8.41 75.59
C GLY A 719 -10.22 7.99 76.95
N GLY A 720 -11.44 8.46 77.26
CA GLY A 720 -12.25 7.99 78.39
C GLY A 720 -12.07 8.63 79.77
N ARG A 721 -13.21 8.68 80.49
CA ARG A 721 -13.44 8.76 81.95
C ARG A 721 -12.65 9.78 82.80
#